data_AF-A0A810N0S8-F1
#
_entry.id   AF-A0A810N0S8-F1
#
_cell.length_a   1.000
_cell.length_b   1.000
_cell.length_c   1.000
_cell.angle_alpha   90.00
_cell.angle_beta   90.00
_cell.angle_gamma   90.00
#
_symmetry.space_group_name_H-M   'P 1'
#
loop_
_entity.id
_entity.type
_entity.pdbx_description
1 polymer ?
#
loop_
_entity_poly.entity_id
_entity_poly.type
_entity_poly.pdbx_seq_one_letter_code
_entity_poly.pdbx_strand_id
1 'polypeptide(L)'
;MTLCAALVLGLAAPARAADPVAYDEPGTHDALFAAAVGVRSTGTAGLVDTVVAAELLDWRGRNPAASRPEIQQHLTATTTAVTQAVRTDDESPAKLLQLAAAMARLADTDGAYLGGPTVGAVLRSTTGEELAGIVPPIEQVRTGTQEHVWDILFRGAHTQVWRTFHRHGAADADLAAVWNGAYGNRLGVVLGATATALAALPELAGHLDLAAITAKRGDKEAYEAVVRAQLDAVLAELKARAETTVTAVVAASDKFPVDGPNKPTSTDEAAAKAAAEANKKALEGLGQAVSVLSFLAGLVDKPFGKQIETIGKAVVGAVSAISTYVTTISAATMTAASLALASITLVGGLVGAAMLLLPLFTGSGGADSAVSQQIAQLRDQVTRLAAGLDKRFDRIEKMLGAMYDGLTAQLTALARENVEVKAQLTVIAGQLLVLDQRVDALALASQAAFEEVAQKPLKTTIDRYVHREARGVPAIGSYDVYFDEADSPTRTFAVDDARRAPYVVPVGAPLTDPVATVDLHLPSGSIDYLARWAGQRGIALTPAPGDQPAAEVANPAAWLLGARANLIIALQNPMYAGQLAATETETTIAAGDAVNRRVRQFSAPAADGDTNALFKTLLADYASALAGWSTALAEVGRAVRWVETDRDYDMWGSPDQAVPAGGRVADVATMPYCENNGRAVSTPTNVNRSALPNVYHLGNYGMPPGHRPELRSCLEASYENLRTTTGPRFEITSGTLKLVTRQQAKWGGGQWRDVRTVTWRTGLSEICSWTVRDPMPTGYCHEPDHFVTKNWTSTYRSKLETVGTVVDDPAVLEEARVKVRAMLTGKQKYFYRVAALGTGTERPPAGSWSPSQQLWDAGHKVTDAVRMLQIFSELGWASALERDDLMNAQLFGDRALPADFGLPRSQNSHDPGSQYLRNAFHRAVANYAPCQQYLDWDPCQGDLTGHDPRYNQERFGPECALSTAAGRPIDPLGSCVFQAAQAGAATLAERYRDWSGRVRGGTHREGLPAVTTVVDLLRATNEHVHTATN
;
A
#
# COMPACT_ATOMS: atom_id res chain seq x y z
N MET A 1 -64.17 85.40 2.04
CA MET A 1 -62.91 86.04 2.47
C MET A 1 -61.78 85.05 2.22
N THR A 2 -61.02 85.33 1.16
CA THR A 2 -59.59 85.14 0.92
C THR A 2 -58.82 83.90 1.45
N LEU A 3 -58.14 83.26 0.49
CA LEU A 3 -57.06 82.25 0.52
C LEU A 3 -56.06 82.31 1.68
N CYS A 4 -55.54 81.14 2.08
CA CYS A 4 -54.10 80.82 1.94
C CYS A 4 -53.80 79.32 2.06
N ALA A 5 -52.86 78.86 1.23
CA ALA A 5 -52.41 77.48 1.06
C ALA A 5 -51.35 77.08 2.10
N ALA A 6 -51.31 75.79 2.45
CA ALA A 6 -50.13 75.17 3.04
C ALA A 6 -49.89 73.82 2.33
N LEU A 7 -48.79 73.81 1.56
CA LEU A 7 -48.22 72.68 0.85
C LEU A 7 -47.47 71.81 1.88
N VAL A 8 -47.86 70.54 2.06
CA VAL A 8 -46.99 69.52 2.68
C VAL A 8 -46.86 68.38 1.68
N LEU A 9 -45.69 68.33 1.05
CA LEU A 9 -45.19 67.22 0.24
C LEU A 9 -44.96 66.02 1.15
N GLY A 10 -45.92 65.10 1.19
CA GLY A 10 -45.68 63.74 1.66
C GLY A 10 -45.04 62.93 0.54
N LEU A 11 -43.80 62.51 0.74
CA LEU A 11 -43.10 61.50 -0.06
C LEU A 11 -43.94 60.21 -0.06
N ALA A 12 -44.79 60.04 -1.06
CA ALA A 12 -45.31 58.72 -1.41
C ALA A 12 -44.13 57.93 -1.99
N ALA A 13 -43.52 57.08 -1.17
CA ALA A 13 -42.80 55.93 -1.70
C ALA A 13 -43.79 55.19 -2.63
N PRO A 14 -43.41 54.83 -3.86
CA PRO A 14 -44.29 54.03 -4.69
C PRO A 14 -44.63 52.76 -3.90
N ALA A 15 -45.92 52.49 -3.74
CA ALA A 15 -46.38 51.22 -3.20
C ALA A 15 -45.81 50.12 -4.11
N ARG A 16 -44.68 49.52 -3.69
CA ARG A 16 -44.23 48.25 -4.25
C ARG A 16 -45.37 47.29 -4.01
N ALA A 17 -45.99 46.80 -5.08
CA ALA A 17 -46.87 45.66 -4.99
C ALA A 17 -46.05 44.57 -4.30
N ALA A 18 -46.46 44.18 -3.09
CA ALA A 18 -45.90 43.02 -2.42
C ALA A 18 -46.03 41.85 -3.39
N ASP A 19 -44.92 41.32 -3.88
CA ASP A 19 -44.86 40.06 -4.61
C ASP A 19 -44.63 38.99 -3.53
N PRO A 20 -45.68 38.40 -2.94
CA PRO A 20 -45.52 37.43 -1.86
C PRO A 20 -44.90 36.15 -2.41
N VAL A 21 -44.05 35.51 -1.61
CA VAL A 21 -43.50 34.20 -1.95
C VAL A 21 -44.62 33.15 -1.83
N ALA A 22 -44.74 32.29 -2.83
CA ALA A 22 -45.60 31.11 -2.77
C ALA A 22 -44.99 30.07 -1.80
N TYR A 23 -45.16 30.32 -0.51
CA TYR A 23 -44.53 29.54 0.55
C TYR A 23 -45.22 28.18 0.73
N ASP A 24 -44.50 27.10 0.44
CA ASP A 24 -44.95 25.73 0.66
C ASP A 24 -44.64 25.29 2.10
N GLU A 25 -45.60 25.53 2.99
CA GLU A 25 -45.48 25.20 4.42
C GLU A 25 -45.38 23.68 4.65
N PRO A 26 -46.21 22.82 4.02
CA PRO A 26 -46.03 21.36 4.07
C PRO A 26 -44.66 20.91 3.52
N GLY A 27 -44.23 21.41 2.36
CA GLY A 27 -42.95 21.02 1.77
C GLY A 27 -41.75 21.48 2.60
N THR A 28 -41.84 22.64 3.27
CA THR A 28 -40.81 23.09 4.21
C THR A 28 -40.73 22.17 5.43
N HIS A 29 -41.88 21.74 5.95
CA HIS A 29 -41.94 20.81 7.07
C HIS A 29 -41.36 19.43 6.69
N ASP A 30 -41.71 18.89 5.52
CA ASP A 30 -41.12 17.67 4.96
C ASP A 30 -39.59 17.79 4.86
N ALA A 31 -39.08 18.94 4.36
CA ALA A 31 -37.65 19.17 4.21
C ALA A 31 -36.92 19.24 5.56
N LEU A 32 -37.52 19.87 6.59
CA LEU A 32 -36.98 19.94 7.94
C LEU A 32 -36.96 18.58 8.63
N PHE A 33 -37.99 17.75 8.43
CA PHE A 33 -38.02 16.40 8.99
C PHE A 33 -36.91 15.55 8.38
N ALA A 34 -36.76 15.59 7.05
CA ALA A 34 -35.69 14.86 6.37
C ALA A 34 -34.29 15.31 6.82
N ALA A 35 -34.10 16.61 7.02
CA ALA A 35 -32.86 17.16 7.58
C ALA A 35 -32.60 16.67 9.02
N ALA A 36 -33.63 16.71 9.87
CA ALA A 36 -33.54 16.25 11.26
C ALA A 36 -33.22 14.75 11.38
N VAL A 37 -33.79 13.91 10.52
CA VAL A 37 -33.44 12.49 10.45
C VAL A 37 -32.03 12.32 9.89
N GLY A 38 -31.67 13.04 8.83
CA GLY A 38 -30.36 12.93 8.18
C GLY A 38 -29.16 13.36 9.04
N VAL A 39 -29.34 14.25 10.02
CA VAL A 39 -28.27 14.58 10.98
C VAL A 39 -28.15 13.58 12.14
N ARG A 40 -29.15 12.70 12.34
CA ARG A 40 -29.22 11.76 13.47
C ARG A 40 -29.17 10.29 13.08
N SER A 41 -29.40 9.99 11.81
CA SER A 41 -29.21 8.66 11.23
C SER A 41 -28.20 8.74 10.09
N THR A 42 -26.96 8.40 10.40
CA THR A 42 -25.81 8.56 9.50
C THR A 42 -25.06 7.23 9.37
N GLY A 43 -24.12 7.15 8.42
CA GLY A 43 -23.36 5.92 8.15
C GLY A 43 -24.23 4.72 7.79
N THR A 44 -23.82 3.52 8.20
CA THR A 44 -24.51 2.25 7.91
C THR A 44 -25.93 2.22 8.49
N ALA A 45 -26.13 2.77 9.70
CA ALA A 45 -27.46 2.83 10.33
C ALA A 45 -28.43 3.72 9.54
N GLY A 46 -27.97 4.88 9.06
CA GLY A 46 -28.76 5.76 8.19
C GLY A 46 -29.15 5.13 6.86
N LEU A 47 -28.24 4.34 6.27
CA LEU A 47 -28.52 3.56 5.07
C LEU A 47 -29.63 2.54 5.33
N VAL A 48 -29.50 1.73 6.37
CA VAL A 48 -30.50 0.71 6.74
C VAL A 48 -31.86 1.34 6.99
N ASP A 49 -31.90 2.43 7.75
CA ASP A 49 -33.15 3.14 8.06
C ASP A 49 -33.84 3.67 6.79
N THR A 50 -33.05 4.19 5.85
CA THR A 50 -33.56 4.73 4.59
C THR A 50 -34.14 3.64 3.70
N VAL A 51 -33.45 2.51 3.58
CA VAL A 51 -33.91 1.36 2.79
C VAL A 51 -35.22 0.81 3.37
N VAL A 52 -35.28 0.61 4.68
CA VAL A 52 -36.48 0.13 5.38
C VAL A 52 -37.63 1.14 5.28
N ALA A 53 -37.36 2.45 5.39
CA ALA A 53 -38.38 3.48 5.26
C ALA A 53 -38.94 3.56 3.84
N ALA A 54 -38.10 3.42 2.82
CA ALA A 54 -38.52 3.39 1.42
C ALA A 54 -39.45 2.19 1.15
N GLU A 55 -39.05 1.00 1.59
CA GLU A 55 -39.86 -0.23 1.44
C GLU A 55 -41.18 -0.12 2.22
N LEU A 56 -41.15 0.35 3.47
CA LEU A 56 -42.35 0.47 4.29
C LEU A 56 -43.38 1.43 3.68
N LEU A 57 -42.95 2.53 3.05
CA LEU A 57 -43.85 3.45 2.36
C LEU A 57 -44.55 2.79 1.19
N ASP A 58 -43.78 2.09 0.36
CA ASP A 58 -44.31 1.44 -0.83
C ASP A 58 -45.23 0.27 -0.44
N TRP A 59 -44.85 -0.52 0.56
CA TRP A 59 -45.68 -1.57 1.13
C TRP A 59 -46.98 -1.01 1.71
N ARG A 60 -46.92 0.10 2.45
CA ARG A 60 -48.10 0.75 3.02
C ARG A 60 -49.01 1.32 1.93
N GLY A 61 -48.43 1.84 0.85
CA GLY A 61 -49.17 2.28 -0.34
C GLY A 61 -49.95 1.13 -0.99
N ARG A 62 -49.37 -0.08 -1.05
CA ARG A 62 -50.03 -1.31 -1.53
C ARG A 62 -51.04 -1.88 -0.53
N ASN A 63 -50.81 -1.67 0.76
CA ASN A 63 -51.63 -2.20 1.87
C ASN A 63 -52.27 -1.06 2.72
N PRO A 64 -53.12 -0.20 2.14
CA PRO A 64 -53.66 0.97 2.83
C PRO A 64 -54.60 0.61 3.99
N ALA A 65 -55.15 -0.61 4.00
CA ALA A 65 -56.04 -1.10 5.04
C ALA A 65 -55.33 -1.86 6.18
N ALA A 66 -54.00 -2.06 6.10
CA ALA A 66 -53.26 -2.77 7.15
C ALA A 66 -53.40 -2.06 8.51
N SER A 67 -53.64 -2.84 9.54
CA SER A 67 -53.76 -2.39 10.92
C SER A 67 -52.40 -2.08 11.53
N ARG A 68 -52.39 -1.29 12.62
CA ARG A 68 -51.16 -0.96 13.35
C ARG A 68 -50.28 -2.18 13.73
N PRO A 69 -50.83 -3.30 14.24
CA PRO A 69 -50.02 -4.49 14.50
C PRO A 69 -49.38 -5.09 13.24
N GLU A 70 -50.09 -5.09 12.10
CA GLU A 70 -49.57 -5.60 10.83
C GLU A 70 -48.42 -4.73 10.31
N ILE A 71 -48.55 -3.40 10.40
CA ILE A 71 -47.48 -2.45 10.05
C ILE A 71 -46.25 -2.67 10.94
N GLN A 72 -46.45 -2.83 12.26
CA GLN A 72 -45.37 -3.09 13.21
C GLN A 72 -44.66 -4.43 12.93
N GLN A 73 -45.43 -5.48 12.63
CA GLN A 73 -44.90 -6.79 12.31
C GLN A 73 -44.08 -6.75 11.02
N HIS A 74 -44.62 -6.09 9.98
CA HIS A 74 -43.93 -5.89 8.70
C HIS A 74 -42.60 -5.15 8.89
N LEU A 75 -42.64 -3.98 9.53
CA LEU A 75 -41.45 -3.19 9.82
C LEU A 75 -40.41 -4.00 10.59
N THR A 76 -40.83 -4.74 11.62
CA THR A 76 -39.90 -5.57 12.41
C THR A 76 -39.25 -6.66 11.56
N ALA A 77 -40.01 -7.29 10.67
CA ALA A 77 -39.51 -8.33 9.77
C ALA A 77 -38.50 -7.77 8.75
N THR A 78 -38.82 -6.66 8.09
CA THR A 78 -37.94 -6.05 7.08
C THR A 78 -36.70 -5.41 7.71
N THR A 79 -36.81 -4.75 8.86
CA THR A 79 -35.64 -4.28 9.64
C THR A 79 -34.74 -5.45 10.03
N THR A 80 -35.31 -6.55 10.54
CA THR A 80 -34.52 -7.73 10.94
C THR A 80 -33.82 -8.35 9.73
N ALA A 81 -34.51 -8.46 8.59
CA ALA A 81 -33.93 -9.00 7.37
C ALA A 81 -32.75 -8.14 6.89
N VAL A 82 -32.94 -6.82 6.78
CA VAL A 82 -31.90 -5.88 6.31
C VAL A 82 -30.70 -5.84 7.27
N THR A 83 -30.92 -5.80 8.59
CA THR A 83 -29.84 -5.78 9.59
C THR A 83 -29.04 -7.08 9.66
N GLN A 84 -29.63 -8.22 9.27
CA GLN A 84 -28.90 -9.47 9.09
C GLN A 84 -27.97 -9.44 7.87
N ALA A 85 -28.37 -8.75 6.79
CA ALA A 85 -27.55 -8.60 5.59
C ALA A 85 -26.49 -7.49 5.73
N VAL A 86 -26.82 -6.41 6.42
CA VAL A 86 -25.95 -5.25 6.67
C VAL A 86 -25.80 -5.08 8.17
N ARG A 87 -24.73 -5.65 8.73
CA ARG A 87 -24.48 -5.52 10.16
C ARG A 87 -24.02 -4.10 10.48
N THR A 88 -24.57 -3.50 11.53
CA THR A 88 -24.26 -2.11 11.91
C THR A 88 -22.88 -1.92 12.54
N ASP A 89 -22.23 -3.02 12.96
CA ASP A 89 -20.83 -3.05 13.42
C ASP A 89 -19.83 -3.24 12.27
N ASP A 90 -20.33 -3.46 11.04
CA ASP A 90 -19.54 -3.60 9.84
C ASP A 90 -19.29 -2.22 9.22
N GLU A 91 -18.22 -1.56 9.68
CA GLU A 91 -17.68 -0.33 9.08
C GLU A 91 -16.95 -0.63 7.75
N SER A 92 -17.53 -1.46 6.89
CA SER A 92 -17.02 -1.67 5.53
C SER A 92 -16.94 -0.32 4.80
N PRO A 93 -15.84 -0.01 4.09
CA PRO A 93 -15.72 1.23 3.33
C PRO A 93 -16.72 1.31 2.17
N ALA A 94 -17.24 0.16 1.69
CA ALA A 94 -18.11 0.11 0.52
C ALA A 94 -19.62 0.18 0.84
N LYS A 95 -20.13 1.40 1.08
CA LYS A 95 -21.56 1.64 1.35
C LYS A 95 -22.50 1.21 0.21
N LEU A 96 -22.06 1.27 -1.05
CA LEU A 96 -22.88 0.78 -2.18
C LEU A 96 -23.09 -0.74 -2.11
N LEU A 97 -22.06 -1.49 -1.68
CA LEU A 97 -22.20 -2.94 -1.42
C LEU A 97 -23.22 -3.19 -0.30
N GLN A 98 -23.21 -2.38 0.75
CA GLN A 98 -24.20 -2.47 1.83
C GLN A 98 -25.62 -2.18 1.33
N LEU A 99 -25.82 -1.14 0.52
CA LEU A 99 -27.12 -0.86 -0.11
C LEU A 99 -27.58 -2.06 -0.94
N ALA A 100 -26.71 -2.58 -1.80
CA ALA A 100 -27.03 -3.71 -2.67
C ALA A 100 -27.45 -4.93 -1.85
N ALA A 101 -26.68 -5.29 -0.82
CA ALA A 101 -26.99 -6.41 0.08
C ALA A 101 -28.33 -6.20 0.81
N ALA A 102 -28.62 -4.99 1.29
CA ALA A 102 -29.90 -4.65 1.91
C ALA A 102 -31.08 -4.84 0.95
N MET A 103 -30.95 -4.33 -0.28
CA MET A 103 -31.99 -4.41 -1.30
C MET A 103 -32.23 -5.83 -1.80
N ALA A 104 -31.16 -6.60 -2.06
CA ALA A 104 -31.27 -8.01 -2.42
C ALA A 104 -31.92 -8.82 -1.29
N ARG A 105 -31.57 -8.53 -0.03
CA ARG A 105 -32.19 -9.20 1.11
C ARG A 105 -33.68 -8.90 1.23
N LEU A 106 -34.11 -7.69 0.93
CA LEU A 106 -35.53 -7.36 0.85
C LEU A 106 -36.22 -8.12 -0.29
N ALA A 107 -35.60 -8.26 -1.45
CA ALA A 107 -36.14 -9.06 -2.55
C ALA A 107 -36.40 -10.53 -2.16
N ASP A 108 -35.55 -11.09 -1.29
CA ASP A 108 -35.69 -12.45 -0.74
C ASP A 108 -36.60 -12.54 0.51
N THR A 109 -37.20 -11.43 0.96
CA THR A 109 -38.01 -11.41 2.19
C THR A 109 -39.49 -11.53 1.86
N ASP A 110 -40.11 -12.62 2.30
CA ASP A 110 -41.56 -12.85 2.16
C ASP A 110 -42.37 -11.66 2.69
N GLY A 111 -43.18 -11.05 1.82
CA GLY A 111 -44.07 -9.94 2.16
C GLY A 111 -43.47 -8.54 2.00
N ALA A 112 -42.15 -8.42 1.74
CA ALA A 112 -41.55 -7.14 1.34
C ALA A 112 -42.06 -6.70 -0.04
N TYR A 113 -42.11 -5.38 -0.28
CA TYR A 113 -42.58 -4.83 -1.55
C TYR A 113 -41.56 -3.87 -2.18
N LEU A 114 -40.88 -4.32 -3.24
CA LEU A 114 -39.88 -3.54 -3.96
C LEU A 114 -40.43 -2.82 -5.18
N GLY A 115 -41.61 -3.20 -5.70
CA GLY A 115 -42.19 -2.65 -6.93
C GLY A 115 -42.71 -1.21 -6.83
N GLY A 116 -42.52 -0.53 -5.69
CA GLY A 116 -43.00 0.81 -5.49
C GLY A 116 -42.07 1.92 -5.98
N PRO A 117 -42.59 3.16 -6.08
CA PRO A 117 -41.85 4.29 -6.61
C PRO A 117 -40.71 4.77 -5.68
N THR A 118 -40.81 4.56 -4.37
CA THR A 118 -39.81 5.02 -3.41
C THR A 118 -38.57 4.14 -3.45
N VAL A 119 -38.73 2.82 -3.45
CA VAL A 119 -37.65 1.86 -3.65
C VAL A 119 -37.04 2.02 -5.04
N GLY A 120 -37.87 2.19 -6.09
CA GLY A 120 -37.40 2.43 -7.45
C GLY A 120 -36.49 3.67 -7.56
N ALA A 121 -36.82 4.76 -6.86
CA ALA A 121 -35.97 5.95 -6.81
C ALA A 121 -34.62 5.69 -6.11
N VAL A 122 -34.60 4.89 -5.04
CA VAL A 122 -33.34 4.50 -4.37
C VAL A 122 -32.49 3.63 -5.29
N LEU A 123 -33.07 2.64 -5.97
CA LEU A 123 -32.33 1.81 -6.93
C LEU A 123 -31.79 2.66 -8.10
N ARG A 124 -32.60 3.57 -8.66
CA ARG A 124 -32.16 4.45 -9.75
C ARG A 124 -31.00 5.38 -9.35
N SER A 125 -30.89 5.75 -8.09
CA SER A 125 -29.75 6.54 -7.57
C SER A 125 -28.40 5.84 -7.75
N THR A 126 -28.38 4.52 -7.94
CA THR A 126 -27.15 3.73 -8.19
C THR A 126 -26.65 3.84 -9.64
N THR A 127 -27.47 4.40 -10.54
CA THR A 127 -27.15 4.43 -11.98
C THR A 127 -26.19 5.55 -12.35
N GLY A 128 -26.07 6.62 -11.55
CA GLY A 128 -25.21 7.77 -11.86
C GLY A 128 -25.74 8.68 -12.95
N GLU A 129 -27.06 8.71 -13.18
CA GLU A 129 -27.74 9.52 -14.21
C GLU A 129 -27.41 11.01 -14.14
N GLU A 130 -27.06 11.52 -12.96
CA GLU A 130 -26.65 12.89 -12.72
C GLU A 130 -25.33 13.27 -13.42
N LEU A 131 -24.55 12.29 -13.87
CA LEU A 131 -23.32 12.47 -14.66
C LEU A 131 -23.56 12.38 -16.18
N ALA A 132 -24.80 12.16 -16.62
CA ALA A 132 -25.15 12.07 -18.04
C ALA A 132 -24.72 13.33 -18.81
N GLY A 133 -23.96 13.14 -19.89
CA GLY A 133 -23.47 14.25 -20.72
C GLY A 133 -22.16 14.90 -20.23
N ILE A 134 -21.65 14.51 -19.06
CA ILE A 134 -20.38 14.97 -18.49
C ILE A 134 -19.25 13.98 -18.80
N VAL A 135 -19.52 12.70 -18.56
CA VAL A 135 -18.57 11.59 -18.76
C VAL A 135 -19.12 10.66 -19.85
N PRO A 136 -18.29 10.11 -20.75
CA PRO A 136 -18.75 9.10 -21.71
C PRO A 136 -19.45 7.94 -21.01
N PRO A 137 -20.59 7.44 -21.53
CA PRO A 137 -21.36 6.37 -20.88
C PRO A 137 -20.52 5.15 -20.52
N ILE A 138 -19.55 4.77 -21.35
CA ILE A 138 -18.65 3.63 -21.07
C ILE A 138 -17.82 3.79 -19.78
N GLU A 139 -17.40 5.01 -19.46
CA GLU A 139 -16.61 5.30 -18.26
C GLU A 139 -17.48 5.34 -16.99
N GLN A 140 -18.78 5.58 -17.14
CA GLN A 140 -19.75 5.46 -16.04
C GLN A 140 -19.98 3.98 -15.63
N VAL A 141 -19.69 3.04 -16.54
CA VAL A 141 -19.91 1.59 -16.34
C VAL A 141 -18.64 0.83 -15.87
N ARG A 142 -17.42 1.31 -16.19
CA ARG A 142 -16.12 0.61 -16.00
C ARG A 142 -15.56 0.51 -14.55
N THR A 143 -16.02 1.35 -13.62
CA THR A 143 -15.76 1.39 -12.15
C THR A 143 -14.42 1.74 -11.50
N GLY A 144 -14.60 2.21 -10.25
CA GLY A 144 -13.72 2.87 -9.28
C GLY A 144 -14.47 4.11 -8.73
N THR A 145 -15.05 4.88 -9.64
CA THR A 145 -15.75 6.15 -9.39
C THR A 145 -17.21 5.99 -8.95
N GLN A 146 -17.92 4.94 -9.35
CA GLN A 146 -19.36 4.79 -9.12
C GLN A 146 -19.73 4.74 -7.64
N GLU A 147 -18.94 4.07 -6.80
CA GLU A 147 -19.20 3.99 -5.36
C GLU A 147 -19.09 5.37 -4.68
N HIS A 148 -18.11 6.17 -5.11
CA HIS A 148 -17.88 7.51 -4.57
C HIS A 148 -18.90 8.51 -5.09
N VAL A 149 -19.20 8.44 -6.39
CA VAL A 149 -20.29 9.20 -7.02
C VAL A 149 -21.61 8.86 -6.33
N TRP A 150 -21.89 7.58 -6.10
CA TRP A 150 -23.08 7.14 -5.40
C TRP A 150 -23.12 7.68 -3.97
N ASP A 151 -22.04 7.67 -3.18
CA ASP A 151 -22.09 8.23 -1.81
C ASP A 151 -22.45 9.72 -1.80
N ILE A 152 -22.02 10.48 -2.83
CA ILE A 152 -22.41 11.88 -2.96
C ILE A 152 -23.87 12.03 -3.38
N LEU A 153 -24.35 11.20 -4.32
CA LEU A 153 -25.70 11.25 -4.88
C LEU A 153 -26.77 10.66 -3.95
N PHE A 154 -26.42 9.62 -3.19
CA PHE A 154 -27.29 8.91 -2.26
C PHE A 154 -27.91 9.85 -1.24
N ARG A 155 -27.21 10.92 -0.82
CA ARG A 155 -27.77 11.97 0.04
C ARG A 155 -29.07 12.56 -0.53
N GLY A 156 -29.16 12.75 -1.84
CA GLY A 156 -30.38 13.21 -2.51
C GLY A 156 -31.51 12.20 -2.40
N ALA A 157 -31.24 10.92 -2.71
CA ALA A 157 -32.21 9.83 -2.59
C ALA A 157 -32.68 9.67 -1.13
N HIS A 158 -31.75 9.66 -0.18
CA HIS A 158 -32.01 9.65 1.26
C HIS A 158 -32.97 10.77 1.68
N THR A 159 -32.65 12.02 1.36
CA THR A 159 -33.51 13.17 1.69
C THR A 159 -34.90 13.02 1.06
N GLN A 160 -34.99 12.53 -0.18
CA GLN A 160 -36.28 12.34 -0.85
C GLN A 160 -37.13 11.25 -0.17
N VAL A 161 -36.53 10.12 0.23
CA VAL A 161 -37.22 9.06 0.97
C VAL A 161 -37.86 9.63 2.25
N TRP A 162 -37.10 10.37 3.05
CA TRP A 162 -37.61 10.93 4.31
C TRP A 162 -38.65 12.04 4.11
N ARG A 163 -38.55 12.84 3.05
CA ARG A 163 -39.60 13.82 2.68
C ARG A 163 -40.91 13.12 2.35
N THR A 164 -40.85 12.09 1.50
CA THR A 164 -42.03 11.26 1.18
C THR A 164 -42.56 10.58 2.44
N PHE A 165 -41.67 10.05 3.29
CA PHE A 165 -42.04 9.40 4.54
C PHE A 165 -42.81 10.32 5.48
N HIS A 166 -42.32 11.54 5.69
CA HIS A 166 -43.00 12.53 6.51
C HIS A 166 -44.39 12.86 5.98
N ARG A 167 -44.50 13.14 4.68
CA ARG A 167 -45.77 13.49 4.03
C ARG A 167 -46.83 12.42 4.19
N HIS A 168 -46.47 11.16 3.97
CA HIS A 168 -47.40 10.03 4.09
C HIS A 168 -47.67 9.69 5.56
N GLY A 169 -46.64 9.69 6.41
CA GLY A 169 -46.76 9.43 7.84
C GLY A 169 -47.61 10.46 8.57
N ALA A 170 -47.52 11.74 8.19
CA ALA A 170 -48.36 12.80 8.77
C ALA A 170 -49.86 12.62 8.45
N ALA A 171 -50.18 11.96 7.33
CA ALA A 171 -51.55 11.66 6.93
C ALA A 171 -52.06 10.29 7.45
N ASP A 172 -51.17 9.44 7.98
CA ASP A 172 -51.47 8.08 8.42
C ASP A 172 -51.10 7.89 9.90
N ALA A 173 -52.09 7.97 10.78
CA ALA A 173 -51.90 7.89 12.22
C ALA A 173 -51.33 6.53 12.69
N ASP A 174 -51.61 5.44 11.96
CA ASP A 174 -51.10 4.12 12.33
C ASP A 174 -49.64 3.95 11.92
N LEU A 175 -49.28 4.39 10.70
CA LEU A 175 -47.88 4.46 10.26
C LEU A 175 -47.08 5.37 11.20
N ALA A 176 -47.62 6.52 11.57
CA ALA A 176 -46.96 7.45 12.48
C ALA A 176 -46.71 6.85 13.87
N ALA A 177 -47.70 6.13 14.42
CA ALA A 177 -47.56 5.48 15.72
C ALA A 177 -46.49 4.38 15.71
N VAL A 178 -46.46 3.54 14.67
CA VAL A 178 -45.45 2.48 14.50
C VAL A 178 -44.06 3.07 14.36
N TRP A 179 -43.89 4.04 13.46
CA TRP A 179 -42.60 4.69 13.25
C TRP A 179 -42.07 5.37 14.52
N ASN A 180 -42.90 6.17 15.18
CA ASN A 180 -42.50 6.87 16.40
C ASN A 180 -42.12 5.89 17.53
N GLY A 181 -42.81 4.74 17.61
CA GLY A 181 -42.48 3.68 18.56
C GLY A 181 -41.14 2.98 18.28
N ALA A 182 -40.86 2.67 17.01
CA ALA A 182 -39.66 1.94 16.61
C ALA A 182 -38.41 2.84 16.49
N TYR A 183 -38.56 4.05 15.96
CA TYR A 183 -37.46 4.93 15.58
C TYR A 183 -37.47 6.28 16.30
N GLY A 184 -38.65 6.78 16.67
CA GLY A 184 -38.80 8.12 17.24
C GLY A 184 -37.99 8.35 18.52
N ASN A 185 -37.89 7.34 19.39
CA ASN A 185 -37.06 7.41 20.60
C ASN A 185 -35.55 7.32 20.29
N ARG A 186 -35.14 6.50 19.32
CA ARG A 186 -33.73 6.32 18.95
C ARG A 186 -33.16 7.57 18.27
N LEU A 187 -33.94 8.16 17.37
CA LEU A 187 -33.55 9.34 16.60
C LEU A 187 -33.91 10.64 17.32
N GLY A 188 -34.77 10.61 18.34
CA GLY A 188 -35.29 11.83 18.98
C GLY A 188 -36.08 12.73 18.02
N VAL A 189 -36.61 12.17 16.94
CA VAL A 189 -37.41 12.86 15.91
C VAL A 189 -38.71 12.08 15.74
N VAL A 190 -39.83 12.74 16.02
CA VAL A 190 -41.18 12.16 15.85
C VAL A 190 -41.88 12.82 14.67
N LEU A 191 -42.70 12.06 13.94
CA LEU A 191 -43.44 12.56 12.76
C LEU A 191 -44.38 13.74 13.09
N GLY A 192 -44.86 13.86 14.33
CA GLY A 192 -45.71 14.96 14.77
C GLY A 192 -44.96 16.23 15.21
N ALA A 193 -43.63 16.27 15.13
CA ALA A 193 -42.85 17.43 15.53
C ALA A 193 -43.15 18.62 14.60
N THR A 194 -43.35 19.82 15.14
CA THR A 194 -43.61 21.01 14.32
C THR A 194 -42.36 21.47 13.57
N ALA A 195 -42.53 22.16 12.45
CA ALA A 195 -41.42 22.75 11.69
C ALA A 195 -40.48 23.60 12.58
N THR A 196 -41.03 24.38 13.51
CA THR A 196 -40.25 25.18 14.48
C THR A 196 -39.46 24.30 15.45
N ALA A 197 -40.05 23.19 15.93
CA ALA A 197 -39.35 22.25 16.82
C ALA A 197 -38.21 21.52 16.10
N LEU A 198 -38.40 21.17 14.82
CA LEU A 198 -37.37 20.56 13.98
C LEU A 198 -36.25 21.55 13.65
N ALA A 199 -36.57 22.80 13.33
CA ALA A 199 -35.57 23.85 13.10
C ALA A 199 -34.78 24.21 14.38
N ALA A 200 -35.41 24.07 15.55
CA ALA A 200 -34.78 24.33 16.86
C ALA A 200 -33.89 23.18 17.36
N LEU A 201 -33.74 22.09 16.62
CA LEU A 201 -32.82 21.02 16.99
C LEU A 201 -31.38 21.55 17.07
N PRO A 202 -30.57 21.17 18.08
CA PRO A 202 -29.21 21.69 18.26
C PRO A 202 -28.33 21.59 17.00
N GLU A 203 -28.56 20.56 16.19
CA GLU A 203 -27.82 20.30 14.96
C GLU A 203 -28.19 21.24 13.78
N LEU A 204 -29.36 21.89 13.83
CA LEU A 204 -29.86 22.79 12.77
C LEU A 204 -29.98 24.25 13.23
N ALA A 205 -30.28 24.50 14.50
CA ALA A 205 -30.59 25.82 15.05
C ALA A 205 -29.43 26.83 14.93
N GLY A 206 -28.19 26.35 14.87
CA GLY A 206 -27.01 27.21 14.65
C GLY A 206 -26.82 27.66 13.20
N HIS A 207 -27.54 27.06 12.25
CA HIS A 207 -27.32 27.21 10.81
C HIS A 207 -28.59 27.61 10.04
N LEU A 208 -29.77 27.54 10.69
CA LEU A 208 -31.06 27.84 10.10
C LEU A 208 -31.95 28.61 11.09
N ASP A 209 -32.29 29.84 10.76
CA ASP A 209 -33.32 30.63 11.44
C ASP A 209 -34.59 30.70 10.55
N LEU A 210 -35.45 29.70 10.72
CA LEU A 210 -36.73 29.58 10.02
C LEU A 210 -37.67 30.75 10.35
N ALA A 211 -37.61 31.29 11.58
CA ALA A 211 -38.48 32.39 12.00
C ALA A 211 -38.13 33.68 11.25
N ALA A 212 -36.85 33.97 11.07
CA ALA A 212 -36.38 35.10 10.28
C ALA A 212 -36.80 35.01 8.81
N ILE A 213 -36.74 33.81 8.21
CA ILE A 213 -37.12 33.58 6.81
C ILE A 213 -38.63 33.73 6.63
N THR A 214 -39.42 33.06 7.46
CA THR A 214 -40.89 33.08 7.37
C THR A 214 -41.48 34.45 7.66
N ALA A 215 -40.83 35.26 8.51
CA ALA A 215 -41.22 36.66 8.76
C ALA A 215 -41.14 37.55 7.51
N LYS A 216 -40.42 37.14 6.45
CA LYS A 216 -40.25 37.89 5.20
C LYS A 216 -41.09 37.37 4.03
N ARG A 217 -41.96 36.36 4.23
CA ARG A 217 -42.77 35.75 3.16
C ARG A 217 -43.64 36.72 2.33
N GLY A 218 -43.98 37.89 2.90
CA GLY A 218 -44.75 38.93 2.21
C GLY A 218 -43.92 39.82 1.27
N ASP A 219 -42.61 39.66 1.24
CA ASP A 219 -41.68 40.45 0.41
C ASP A 219 -40.61 39.52 -0.18
N LYS A 220 -40.76 39.18 -1.47
CA LYS A 220 -39.86 38.28 -2.19
C LYS A 220 -38.39 38.70 -2.15
N GLU A 221 -38.09 40.00 -2.30
CA GLU A 221 -36.72 40.52 -2.29
C GLU A 221 -36.11 40.37 -0.89
N ALA A 222 -36.89 40.71 0.16
CA ALA A 222 -36.44 40.55 1.54
C ALA A 222 -36.33 39.07 1.97
N TYR A 223 -37.21 38.20 1.47
CA TYR A 223 -37.15 36.75 1.70
C TYR A 223 -35.87 36.17 1.09
N GLU A 224 -35.62 36.46 -0.17
CA GLU A 224 -34.44 35.99 -0.89
C GLU A 224 -33.15 36.49 -0.23
N ALA A 225 -33.11 37.76 0.20
CA ALA A 225 -31.96 38.33 0.91
C ALA A 225 -31.67 37.60 2.23
N VAL A 226 -32.69 37.24 3.03
CA VAL A 226 -32.49 36.51 4.29
C VAL A 226 -32.04 35.07 4.04
N VAL A 227 -32.62 34.39 3.05
CA VAL A 227 -32.20 33.02 2.67
C VAL A 227 -30.75 33.03 2.17
N ARG A 228 -30.38 33.99 1.31
CA ARG A 228 -29.00 34.18 0.83
C ARG A 228 -28.03 34.46 1.99
N ALA A 229 -28.39 35.33 2.92
CA ALA A 229 -27.52 35.68 4.06
C ALA A 229 -27.24 34.48 4.98
N GLN A 230 -28.26 33.66 5.28
CA GLN A 230 -28.07 32.44 6.09
C GLN A 230 -27.25 31.40 5.32
N LEU A 231 -27.49 31.26 4.02
CA LEU A 231 -26.72 30.36 3.18
C LEU A 231 -25.24 30.76 3.10
N ASP A 232 -24.94 32.05 2.93
CA ASP A 232 -23.57 32.55 2.89
C ASP A 232 -22.83 32.26 4.20
N ALA A 233 -23.51 32.33 5.35
CA ALA A 233 -22.94 31.96 6.64
C ALA A 233 -22.60 30.46 6.72
N VAL A 234 -23.50 29.59 6.25
CA VAL A 234 -23.28 28.13 6.23
C VAL A 234 -22.16 27.75 5.26
N LEU A 235 -22.11 28.36 4.08
CA LEU A 235 -21.06 28.13 3.09
C LEU A 235 -19.70 28.67 3.57
N ALA A 236 -19.68 29.79 4.30
CA ALA A 236 -18.47 30.31 4.93
C ALA A 236 -17.92 29.38 6.02
N GLU A 237 -18.79 28.74 6.81
CA GLU A 237 -18.36 27.74 7.79
C GLU A 237 -17.84 26.46 7.12
N LEU A 238 -18.55 25.95 6.10
CA LEU A 238 -18.09 24.82 5.29
C LEU A 238 -16.69 25.10 4.70
N LYS A 239 -16.47 26.32 4.22
CA LYS A 239 -15.17 26.79 3.73
C LYS A 239 -14.11 26.77 4.83
N ALA A 240 -14.39 27.36 6.00
CA ALA A 240 -13.41 27.41 7.09
C ALA A 240 -13.01 25.99 7.55
N ARG A 241 -13.96 25.05 7.54
CA ARG A 241 -13.71 23.63 7.83
C ARG A 241 -12.90 22.94 6.73
N ALA A 242 -13.19 23.22 5.46
CA ALA A 242 -12.39 22.73 4.35
C ALA A 242 -10.93 23.19 4.47
N GLU A 243 -10.69 24.48 4.75
CA GLU A 243 -9.34 25.02 4.94
C GLU A 243 -8.62 24.42 6.15
N THR A 244 -9.34 24.23 7.26
CA THR A 244 -8.79 23.57 8.47
C THR A 244 -8.41 22.12 8.17
N THR A 245 -9.25 21.39 7.43
CA THR A 245 -9.01 19.98 7.08
C THR A 245 -7.87 19.83 6.10
N VAL A 246 -7.79 20.68 5.07
CA VAL A 246 -6.63 20.73 4.13
C VAL A 246 -5.34 21.03 4.90
N THR A 247 -5.37 21.99 5.83
CA THR A 247 -4.21 22.29 6.69
C THR A 247 -3.82 21.09 7.54
N ALA A 248 -4.80 20.36 8.09
CA ALA A 248 -4.54 19.14 8.85
C ALA A 248 -3.96 18.01 7.99
N VAL A 249 -4.41 17.85 6.74
CA VAL A 249 -3.81 16.91 5.78
C VAL A 249 -2.35 17.25 5.52
N VAL A 250 -2.05 18.52 5.21
CA VAL A 250 -0.68 18.96 4.93
C VAL A 250 0.19 18.75 6.17
N ALA A 251 -0.28 19.13 7.35
CA ALA A 251 0.43 18.91 8.60
C ALA A 251 0.64 17.42 8.92
N ALA A 252 -0.34 16.56 8.67
CA ALA A 252 -0.21 15.10 8.86
C ALA A 252 0.76 14.48 7.84
N SER A 253 0.70 14.94 6.59
CA SER A 253 1.61 14.55 5.51
C SER A 253 3.05 14.93 5.83
N ASP A 254 3.28 16.13 6.35
CA ASP A 254 4.59 16.61 6.80
C ASP A 254 5.08 15.87 8.05
N LYS A 255 4.16 15.59 9.00
CA LYS A 255 4.47 14.86 10.24
C LYS A 255 4.84 13.40 9.97
N PHE A 256 4.21 12.75 8.99
CA PHE A 256 4.38 11.33 8.66
C PHE A 256 4.82 11.13 7.20
N PRO A 257 6.07 11.43 6.82
CA PRO A 257 6.51 11.25 5.43
C PRO A 257 6.54 9.76 5.04
N VAL A 258 6.26 9.44 3.77
CA VAL A 258 6.18 8.04 3.27
C VAL A 258 7.49 7.28 3.54
N ASP A 259 8.65 7.93 3.35
CA ASP A 259 9.98 7.40 3.68
C ASP A 259 10.64 8.13 4.87
N GLY A 260 9.83 8.79 5.70
CA GLY A 260 10.32 9.53 6.85
C GLY A 260 10.45 8.65 8.10
N PRO A 261 11.32 9.03 9.05
CA PRO A 261 11.53 8.29 10.30
C PRO A 261 10.30 8.32 11.22
N ASN A 262 9.36 9.23 10.98
CA ASN A 262 8.14 9.39 11.77
C ASN A 262 6.99 8.60 11.14
N LYS A 263 6.51 7.58 11.84
CA LYS A 263 5.32 6.79 11.46
C LYS A 263 4.17 7.08 12.42
N PRO A 264 2.90 6.98 11.98
CA PRO A 264 1.77 7.18 12.87
C PRO A 264 1.73 6.11 13.97
N THR A 265 1.38 6.52 15.18
CA THR A 265 1.10 5.61 16.30
C THR A 265 -0.39 5.25 16.35
N SER A 266 -0.76 4.22 17.11
CA SER A 266 -2.17 3.89 17.37
C SER A 266 -2.93 5.06 18.03
N THR A 267 -2.21 5.92 18.76
CA THR A 267 -2.78 7.14 19.36
C THR A 267 -3.05 8.21 18.32
N ASP A 268 -2.17 8.38 17.33
CA ASP A 268 -2.39 9.30 16.21
C ASP A 268 -3.58 8.85 15.35
N GLU A 269 -3.70 7.54 15.12
CA GLU A 269 -4.84 6.94 14.40
C GLU A 269 -6.16 7.19 15.15
N ALA A 270 -6.21 6.92 16.45
CA ALA A 270 -7.40 7.13 17.26
C ALA A 270 -7.81 8.61 17.31
N ALA A 271 -6.84 9.53 17.41
CA ALA A 271 -7.10 10.97 17.38
C ALA A 271 -7.60 11.43 16.00
N ALA A 272 -7.04 10.90 14.92
CA ALA A 272 -7.49 11.19 13.56
C ALA A 272 -8.90 10.64 13.29
N LYS A 273 -9.21 9.41 13.74
CA LYS A 273 -10.57 8.84 13.68
C LYS A 273 -11.57 9.69 14.45
N ALA A 274 -11.24 10.10 15.68
CA ALA A 274 -12.11 10.97 16.48
C ALA A 274 -12.34 12.34 15.83
N ALA A 275 -11.29 12.95 15.27
CA ALA A 275 -11.39 14.23 14.57
C ALA A 275 -12.19 14.11 13.26
N ALA A 276 -12.02 13.02 12.50
CA ALA A 276 -12.77 12.76 11.28
C ALA A 276 -14.26 12.53 11.57
N GLU A 277 -14.59 11.79 12.64
CA GLU A 277 -15.97 11.57 13.05
C GLU A 277 -16.64 12.87 13.53
N ALA A 278 -15.91 13.71 14.29
CA ALA A 278 -16.39 15.03 14.70
C ALA A 278 -16.62 15.95 13.48
N ASN A 279 -15.71 15.95 12.51
CA ASN A 279 -15.85 16.70 11.28
C ASN A 279 -17.02 16.19 10.43
N LYS A 280 -17.18 14.87 10.30
CA LYS A 280 -18.27 14.24 9.55
C LYS A 280 -19.63 14.66 10.11
N LYS A 281 -19.81 14.58 11.43
CA LYS A 281 -21.05 15.01 12.10
C LYS A 281 -21.36 16.50 11.85
N ALA A 282 -20.34 17.37 11.90
CA ALA A 282 -20.52 18.79 11.63
C ALA A 282 -20.85 19.07 10.15
N LEU A 283 -20.18 18.38 9.21
CA LEU A 283 -20.44 18.50 7.77
C LEU A 283 -21.82 17.97 7.38
N GLU A 284 -22.29 16.91 8.04
CA GLU A 284 -23.66 16.40 7.89
C GLU A 284 -24.67 17.45 8.36
N GLY A 285 -24.47 18.07 9.53
CA GLY A 285 -25.30 19.18 10.02
C GLY A 285 -25.40 20.35 9.03
N LEU A 286 -24.25 20.84 8.56
CA LEU A 286 -24.17 21.91 7.58
C LEU A 286 -24.79 21.50 6.23
N GLY A 287 -24.54 20.28 5.76
CA GLY A 287 -25.11 19.75 4.51
C GLY A 287 -26.64 19.67 4.55
N GLN A 288 -27.21 19.25 5.68
CA GLN A 288 -28.66 19.23 5.87
C GLN A 288 -29.24 20.64 5.97
N ALA A 289 -28.57 21.59 6.62
CA ALA A 289 -28.96 23.00 6.62
C ALA A 289 -28.98 23.59 5.20
N VAL A 290 -27.93 23.33 4.39
CA VAL A 290 -27.90 23.73 2.98
C VAL A 290 -29.07 23.11 2.20
N SER A 291 -29.41 21.84 2.45
CA SER A 291 -30.55 21.19 1.78
C SER A 291 -31.91 21.80 2.12
N VAL A 292 -32.09 22.36 3.32
CA VAL A 292 -33.31 23.08 3.70
C VAL A 292 -33.31 24.49 3.11
N LEU A 293 -32.20 25.21 3.20
CA LEU A 293 -32.04 26.54 2.63
C LEU A 293 -32.18 26.53 1.10
N SER A 294 -31.69 25.49 0.42
CA SER A 294 -31.84 25.30 -1.03
C SER A 294 -33.30 25.09 -1.44
N PHE A 295 -34.07 24.33 -0.64
CA PHE A 295 -35.51 24.16 -0.84
C PHE A 295 -36.23 25.51 -0.70
N LEU A 296 -35.94 26.26 0.37
CA LEU A 296 -36.53 27.58 0.63
C LEU A 296 -36.20 28.58 -0.47
N ALA A 297 -34.95 28.60 -0.96
CA ALA A 297 -34.55 29.39 -2.12
C ALA A 297 -35.32 29.00 -3.39
N GLY A 298 -35.55 27.69 -3.59
CA GLY A 298 -36.31 27.13 -4.71
C GLY A 298 -37.78 27.56 -4.79
N LEU A 299 -38.37 28.02 -3.68
CA LEU A 299 -39.73 28.57 -3.65
C LEU A 299 -39.83 29.92 -4.38
N VAL A 300 -38.72 30.63 -4.49
CA VAL A 300 -38.61 31.93 -5.16
C VAL A 300 -37.98 31.77 -6.54
N ASP A 301 -36.87 31.02 -6.61
CA ASP A 301 -36.09 30.78 -7.82
C ASP A 301 -35.61 29.31 -7.83
N LYS A 302 -36.31 28.48 -8.63
CA LYS A 302 -36.03 27.04 -8.77
C LYS A 302 -34.62 26.76 -9.27
N PRO A 303 -34.13 27.40 -10.37
CA PRO A 303 -32.73 27.31 -10.76
C PRO A 303 -31.77 27.60 -9.61
N PHE A 304 -31.93 28.74 -8.91
CA PHE A 304 -31.05 29.14 -7.82
C PHE A 304 -31.02 28.10 -6.68
N GLY A 305 -32.18 27.62 -6.22
CA GLY A 305 -32.25 26.56 -5.22
C GLY A 305 -31.50 25.29 -5.63
N LYS A 306 -31.63 24.86 -6.90
CA LYS A 306 -30.90 23.69 -7.42
C LYS A 306 -29.38 23.93 -7.47
N GLN A 307 -28.95 25.14 -7.83
CA GLN A 307 -27.52 25.50 -7.83
C GLN A 307 -26.93 25.39 -6.43
N ILE A 308 -27.63 25.92 -5.41
CA ILE A 308 -27.22 25.87 -4.01
C ILE A 308 -27.08 24.43 -3.51
N GLU A 309 -28.07 23.58 -3.78
CA GLU A 309 -28.06 22.18 -3.37
C GLU A 309 -26.85 21.43 -3.97
N THR A 310 -26.56 21.71 -5.24
CA THR A 310 -25.43 21.12 -5.97
C THR A 310 -24.09 21.53 -5.34
N ILE A 311 -23.93 22.81 -5.02
CA ILE A 311 -22.73 23.34 -4.37
C ILE A 311 -22.56 22.75 -2.97
N GLY A 312 -23.62 22.72 -2.17
CA GLY A 312 -23.58 22.12 -0.83
C GLY A 312 -23.13 20.66 -0.86
N LYS A 313 -23.70 19.85 -1.76
CA LYS A 313 -23.33 18.44 -1.94
C LYS A 313 -21.87 18.27 -2.37
N ALA A 314 -21.40 19.09 -3.32
CA ALA A 314 -20.03 19.04 -3.80
C ALA A 314 -19.03 19.40 -2.69
N VAL A 315 -19.26 20.48 -1.94
CA VAL A 315 -18.38 20.92 -0.85
C VAL A 315 -18.36 19.89 0.28
N VAL A 316 -19.51 19.40 0.73
CA VAL A 316 -19.57 18.35 1.78
C VAL A 316 -18.88 17.07 1.32
N GLY A 317 -19.07 16.67 0.05
CA GLY A 317 -18.39 15.52 -0.54
C GLY A 317 -16.86 15.69 -0.55
N ALA A 318 -16.38 16.84 -1.00
CA ALA A 318 -14.95 17.16 -1.03
C ALA A 318 -14.32 17.12 0.38
N VAL A 319 -14.92 17.79 1.37
CA VAL A 319 -14.37 17.82 2.74
C VAL A 319 -14.44 16.46 3.43
N SER A 320 -15.47 15.66 3.15
CA SER A 320 -15.58 14.29 3.65
C SER A 320 -14.48 13.38 3.07
N ALA A 321 -14.20 13.48 1.77
CA ALA A 321 -13.10 12.75 1.13
C ALA A 321 -11.73 13.17 1.70
N ILE A 322 -11.51 14.48 1.90
CA ILE A 322 -10.28 15.01 2.53
C ILE A 322 -10.14 14.50 3.98
N SER A 323 -11.23 14.49 4.76
CA SER A 323 -11.21 14.00 6.15
C SER A 323 -10.90 12.50 6.22
N THR A 324 -11.47 11.71 5.31
CA THR A 324 -11.17 10.27 5.19
C THR A 324 -9.70 10.04 4.86
N TYR A 325 -9.14 10.85 3.97
CA TYR A 325 -7.71 10.79 3.65
C TYR A 325 -6.82 11.11 4.86
N VAL A 326 -7.17 12.06 5.73
CA VAL A 326 -6.44 12.31 7.00
C VAL A 326 -6.37 11.07 7.88
N THR A 327 -7.49 10.35 8.03
CA THR A 327 -7.52 9.10 8.82
C THR A 327 -6.58 8.06 8.24
N THR A 328 -6.50 7.98 6.91
CA THR A 328 -5.61 7.04 6.23
C THR A 328 -4.14 7.44 6.38
N ILE A 329 -3.80 8.74 6.30
CA ILE A 329 -2.44 9.26 6.57
C ILE A 329 -2.04 9.17 8.05
N SER A 330 -3.00 8.90 8.93
CA SER A 330 -2.72 8.77 10.37
C SER A 330 -2.84 7.33 10.85
N ALA A 331 -3.08 6.38 9.95
CA ALA A 331 -3.22 4.96 10.30
C ALA A 331 -1.87 4.36 10.71
N ALA A 332 -1.83 3.65 11.83
CA ALA A 332 -0.59 3.05 12.35
C ALA A 332 0.00 1.98 11.39
N THR A 333 -0.80 1.53 10.43
CA THR A 333 -0.51 0.48 9.43
C THR A 333 -0.27 1.02 8.02
N MET A 334 -0.11 2.34 7.83
CA MET A 334 0.07 2.98 6.51
C MET A 334 1.03 2.25 5.57
N THR A 335 0.59 2.05 4.32
CA THR A 335 1.35 1.45 3.23
C THR A 335 1.26 2.30 1.96
N ALA A 336 2.21 2.18 1.02
CA ALA A 336 2.12 2.85 -0.28
C ALA A 336 0.84 2.47 -1.07
N ALA A 337 0.38 1.22 -0.99
CA ALA A 337 -0.85 0.76 -1.64
C ALA A 337 -2.13 1.30 -0.98
N SER A 338 -2.19 1.33 0.36
CA SER A 338 -3.32 1.93 1.09
C SER A 338 -3.36 3.45 0.92
N LEU A 339 -2.20 4.10 0.79
CA LEU A 339 -2.07 5.51 0.39
C LEU A 339 -2.49 5.74 -1.06
N ALA A 340 -2.15 4.84 -1.99
CA ALA A 340 -2.56 4.95 -3.39
C ALA A 340 -4.07 4.77 -3.53
N LEU A 341 -4.66 3.77 -2.87
CA LEU A 341 -6.11 3.57 -2.77
C LEU A 341 -6.79 4.78 -2.12
N ALA A 342 -6.27 5.28 -0.99
CA ALA A 342 -6.84 6.45 -0.32
C ALA A 342 -6.65 7.75 -1.12
N SER A 343 -5.58 7.85 -1.91
CA SER A 343 -5.36 8.96 -2.85
C SER A 343 -6.33 8.85 -4.03
N ILE A 344 -6.61 7.65 -4.53
CA ILE A 344 -7.67 7.39 -5.52
C ILE A 344 -9.03 7.73 -4.92
N THR A 345 -9.27 7.43 -3.64
CA THR A 345 -10.50 7.79 -2.92
C THR A 345 -10.65 9.30 -2.74
N LEU A 346 -9.58 9.97 -2.33
CA LEU A 346 -9.53 11.43 -2.25
C LEU A 346 -9.79 12.06 -3.62
N VAL A 347 -9.09 11.61 -4.65
CA VAL A 347 -9.25 12.12 -6.02
C VAL A 347 -10.62 11.79 -6.55
N GLY A 348 -11.15 10.58 -6.34
CA GLY A 348 -12.49 10.18 -6.73
C GLY A 348 -13.56 11.04 -6.07
N GLY A 349 -13.40 11.37 -4.78
CA GLY A 349 -14.30 12.28 -4.06
C GLY A 349 -14.20 13.73 -4.55
N LEU A 350 -12.99 14.24 -4.80
CA LEU A 350 -12.76 15.59 -5.33
C LEU A 350 -13.21 15.74 -6.78
N VAL A 351 -12.95 14.74 -7.63
CA VAL A 351 -13.42 14.64 -9.02
C VAL A 351 -14.94 14.54 -9.03
N GLY A 352 -15.54 13.69 -8.20
CA GLY A 352 -16.99 13.58 -8.07
C GLY A 352 -17.64 14.91 -7.65
N ALA A 353 -17.03 15.62 -6.69
CA ALA A 353 -17.47 16.96 -6.29
C ALA A 353 -17.33 17.99 -7.42
N ALA A 354 -16.21 17.99 -8.15
CA ALA A 354 -15.99 18.89 -9.28
C ALA A 354 -16.95 18.60 -10.46
N MET A 355 -17.22 17.32 -10.73
CA MET A 355 -18.16 16.88 -11.77
C MET A 355 -19.59 17.33 -11.46
N LEU A 356 -20.02 17.32 -10.20
CA LEU A 356 -21.33 17.83 -9.80
C LEU A 356 -21.48 19.34 -10.04
N LEU A 357 -20.39 20.10 -9.98
CA LEU A 357 -20.42 21.55 -10.21
C LEU A 357 -20.44 21.91 -11.71
N LEU A 358 -20.09 20.98 -12.60
CA LEU A 358 -19.96 21.23 -14.04
C LEU A 358 -21.25 21.69 -14.74
N PRO A 359 -22.44 21.10 -14.47
CA PRO A 359 -23.71 21.54 -15.09
C PRO A 359 -24.09 22.99 -14.80
N LEU A 360 -23.52 23.59 -13.74
CA LEU A 360 -23.75 24.99 -13.37
C LEU A 360 -23.11 25.97 -14.38
N PHE A 361 -22.14 25.51 -15.18
CA PHE A 361 -21.43 26.30 -16.19
C PHE A 361 -21.89 26.04 -17.62
N THR A 362 -22.34 24.82 -17.92
CA THR A 362 -22.77 24.43 -19.28
C THR A 362 -24.26 24.65 -19.54
N GLY A 363 -25.05 24.92 -18.48
CA GLY A 363 -26.47 25.25 -18.59
C GLY A 363 -26.72 26.69 -19.05
N SER A 364 -27.81 26.91 -19.80
CA SER A 364 -28.19 28.19 -20.43
C SER A 364 -28.58 29.33 -19.46
N GLY A 365 -28.27 29.21 -18.16
CA GLY A 365 -28.64 30.17 -17.12
C GLY A 365 -27.49 31.03 -16.59
N GLY A 366 -26.22 30.66 -16.81
CA GLY A 366 -25.07 31.34 -16.22
C GLY A 366 -24.99 31.18 -14.68
N ALA A 367 -23.79 31.00 -14.15
CA ALA A 367 -23.57 30.99 -12.71
C ALA A 367 -23.68 32.42 -12.14
N ASP A 368 -24.42 32.62 -11.04
CA ASP A 368 -24.42 33.90 -10.32
C ASP A 368 -23.00 34.21 -9.77
N SER A 369 -22.70 35.47 -9.51
CA SER A 369 -21.36 35.94 -9.08
C SER A 369 -20.86 35.25 -7.80
N ALA A 370 -21.77 34.96 -6.86
CA ALA A 370 -21.49 34.22 -5.64
C ALA A 370 -21.10 32.74 -5.92
N VAL A 371 -21.75 32.10 -6.88
CA VAL A 371 -21.46 30.72 -7.31
C VAL A 371 -20.07 30.63 -7.94
N SER A 372 -19.73 31.59 -8.80
CA SER A 372 -18.42 31.68 -9.45
C SER A 372 -17.29 31.88 -8.43
N GLN A 373 -17.53 32.66 -7.37
CA GLN A 373 -16.55 32.91 -6.31
C GLN A 373 -16.27 31.66 -5.45
N GLN A 374 -17.30 30.87 -5.14
CA GLN A 374 -17.11 29.64 -4.35
C GLN A 374 -16.34 28.56 -5.12
N ILE A 375 -16.54 28.48 -6.43
CA ILE A 375 -15.86 27.51 -7.28
C ILE A 375 -14.38 27.89 -7.50
N ALA A 376 -14.09 29.19 -7.66
CA ALA A 376 -12.71 29.69 -7.66
C ALA A 376 -11.97 29.36 -6.35
N GLN A 377 -12.67 29.39 -5.22
CA GLN A 377 -12.09 29.06 -3.91
C GLN A 377 -11.90 27.55 -3.71
N LEU A 378 -12.83 26.71 -4.19
CA LEU A 378 -12.63 25.26 -4.20
C LEU A 378 -11.40 24.90 -5.04
N ARG A 379 -11.23 25.54 -6.20
CA ARG A 379 -10.01 25.43 -7.01
C ARG A 379 -8.77 25.81 -6.19
N ASP A 380 -8.77 26.96 -5.52
CA ASP A 380 -7.61 27.39 -4.72
C ASP A 380 -7.31 26.45 -3.54
N GLN A 381 -8.33 25.81 -2.96
CA GLN A 381 -8.17 24.79 -1.93
C GLN A 381 -7.57 23.50 -2.49
N VAL A 382 -8.04 23.05 -3.65
CA VAL A 382 -7.48 21.90 -4.38
C VAL A 382 -6.04 22.18 -4.82
N THR A 383 -5.74 23.40 -5.28
CA THR A 383 -4.36 23.84 -5.60
C THR A 383 -3.47 23.88 -4.37
N ARG A 384 -3.96 24.38 -3.22
CA ARG A 384 -3.20 24.36 -1.97
C ARG A 384 -2.96 22.95 -1.44
N LEU A 385 -3.96 22.08 -1.54
CA LEU A 385 -3.83 20.67 -1.19
C LEU A 385 -2.78 19.98 -2.07
N ALA A 386 -2.81 20.23 -3.39
CA ALA A 386 -1.82 19.69 -4.32
C ALA A 386 -0.41 20.23 -4.04
N ALA A 387 -0.26 21.55 -3.88
CA ALA A 387 1.03 22.15 -3.54
C ALA A 387 1.61 21.66 -2.21
N GLY A 388 0.75 21.33 -1.23
CA GLY A 388 1.17 20.72 0.03
C GLY A 388 1.50 19.22 -0.08
N LEU A 389 1.01 18.54 -1.11
CA LEU A 389 1.22 17.12 -1.36
C LEU A 389 2.23 16.84 -2.51
N ASP A 390 2.74 17.88 -3.16
CA ASP A 390 3.65 17.88 -4.32
C ASP A 390 4.82 16.89 -4.16
N LYS A 391 5.49 16.90 -2.99
CA LYS A 391 6.62 15.99 -2.68
C LYS A 391 6.23 14.50 -2.56
N ARG A 392 4.95 14.21 -2.32
CA ARG A 392 4.41 12.84 -2.25
C ARG A 392 3.89 12.40 -3.62
N PHE A 393 3.25 13.29 -4.36
CA PHE A 393 2.73 12.99 -5.69
C PHE A 393 3.85 12.84 -6.73
N ASP A 394 4.99 13.54 -6.61
CA ASP A 394 6.22 13.37 -7.41
C ASP A 394 6.65 11.89 -7.57
N ARG A 395 6.29 11.03 -6.60
CA ARG A 395 6.63 9.61 -6.59
C ARG A 395 5.49 8.69 -7.09
N ILE A 396 4.27 9.20 -7.19
CA ILE A 396 3.05 8.53 -7.70
C ILE A 396 2.69 9.07 -9.10
N GLU A 397 3.57 9.87 -9.72
CA GLU A 397 3.20 10.82 -10.76
C GLU A 397 3.36 10.33 -12.20
N LYS A 398 2.20 9.99 -12.77
CA LYS A 398 1.79 10.37 -14.13
C LYS A 398 0.28 10.36 -14.30
N MET A 399 -0.46 9.53 -13.56
CA MET A 399 -1.93 9.53 -13.53
C MET A 399 -2.47 10.46 -12.46
N LEU A 400 -1.85 10.59 -11.29
CA LEU A 400 -2.25 11.63 -10.34
C LEU A 400 -1.89 13.01 -10.88
N GLY A 401 -0.69 13.17 -11.45
CA GLY A 401 -0.32 14.33 -12.26
C GLY A 401 -1.29 14.57 -13.42
N ALA A 402 -1.60 13.59 -14.27
CA ALA A 402 -2.53 13.78 -15.40
C ALA A 402 -4.03 13.89 -15.03
N MET A 403 -4.49 13.29 -13.93
CA MET A 403 -5.86 13.42 -13.41
C MET A 403 -6.02 14.74 -12.66
N TYR A 404 -4.98 15.18 -11.95
CA TYR A 404 -4.93 16.48 -11.30
C TYR A 404 -4.76 17.60 -12.33
N ASP A 405 -3.88 17.43 -13.33
CA ASP A 405 -3.78 18.29 -14.50
C ASP A 405 -5.09 18.23 -15.28
N GLY A 406 -5.76 17.09 -15.36
CA GLY A 406 -7.07 16.94 -15.97
C GLY A 406 -8.18 17.67 -15.20
N LEU A 407 -8.19 17.59 -13.87
CA LEU A 407 -9.12 18.29 -12.98
C LEU A 407 -8.85 19.79 -13.00
N THR A 408 -7.60 20.19 -12.86
CA THR A 408 -7.13 21.58 -12.93
C THR A 408 -7.35 22.13 -14.33
N ALA A 409 -7.14 21.35 -15.40
CA ALA A 409 -7.43 21.73 -16.78
C ALA A 409 -8.93 21.77 -17.05
N GLN A 410 -9.76 20.91 -16.45
CA GLN A 410 -11.23 21.02 -16.55
C GLN A 410 -11.72 22.27 -15.81
N LEU A 411 -11.26 22.52 -14.58
CA LEU A 411 -11.53 23.74 -13.80
C LEU A 411 -10.94 25.01 -14.47
N THR A 412 -9.85 24.88 -15.22
CA THR A 412 -9.21 25.98 -15.97
C THR A 412 -9.85 26.21 -17.34
N ALA A 413 -10.28 25.15 -18.03
CA ALA A 413 -11.08 25.21 -19.26
C ALA A 413 -12.48 25.76 -18.97
N LEU A 414 -13.03 25.49 -17.77
CA LEU A 414 -14.23 26.14 -17.26
C LEU A 414 -14.06 27.65 -17.05
N ALA A 415 -12.82 28.11 -16.83
CA ALA A 415 -12.48 29.54 -16.72
C ALA A 415 -12.02 30.17 -18.05
N ARG A 416 -11.85 29.38 -19.11
CA ARG A 416 -11.34 29.83 -20.41
C ARG A 416 -12.06 29.12 -21.55
N GLU A 417 -12.99 29.80 -22.20
CA GLU A 417 -13.48 29.31 -23.48
C GLU A 417 -12.44 29.47 -24.60
N ASN A 418 -12.31 28.39 -25.37
CA ASN A 418 -11.94 28.29 -26.79
C ASN A 418 -10.46 28.27 -27.25
N VAL A 419 -10.12 27.15 -27.92
CA VAL A 419 -9.12 26.89 -28.99
C VAL A 419 -7.84 26.09 -28.65
N GLU A 420 -7.23 26.18 -27.48
CA GLU A 420 -5.80 25.78 -27.35
C GLU A 420 -5.51 24.36 -26.81
N VAL A 421 -6.49 23.43 -26.83
CA VAL A 421 -6.31 22.06 -26.29
C VAL A 421 -5.91 21.03 -27.37
N LYS A 422 -5.95 21.39 -28.66
CA LYS A 422 -5.65 20.43 -29.75
C LYS A 422 -4.16 20.17 -30.01
N ALA A 423 -3.23 20.90 -29.39
CA ALA A 423 -1.81 20.87 -29.77
C ALA A 423 -0.91 19.92 -28.95
N GLN A 424 -1.36 19.37 -27.82
CA GLN A 424 -0.49 18.61 -26.90
C GLN A 424 -0.48 17.08 -27.12
N LEU A 425 -1.22 16.58 -28.11
CA LEU A 425 -1.31 15.13 -28.40
C LEU A 425 -0.13 14.55 -29.20
N THR A 426 0.85 15.36 -29.62
CA THR A 426 1.94 14.91 -30.51
C THR A 426 3.25 14.54 -29.78
N VAL A 427 3.37 14.83 -28.47
CA VAL A 427 4.66 14.70 -27.74
C VAL A 427 4.86 13.29 -27.14
N ILE A 428 3.83 12.44 -27.14
CA ILE A 428 3.92 11.05 -26.67
C ILE A 428 4.63 10.13 -27.69
N ALA A 429 4.91 10.62 -28.90
CA ALA A 429 5.71 9.93 -29.92
C ALA A 429 7.22 9.86 -29.62
N GLY A 430 7.70 10.51 -28.54
CA GLY A 430 9.09 10.45 -28.07
C GLY A 430 9.49 9.14 -27.37
N GLN A 431 8.83 8.03 -27.73
CA GLN A 431 9.18 6.67 -27.35
C GLN A 431 10.33 6.19 -28.24
N LEU A 432 11.58 6.16 -27.75
CA LEU A 432 12.66 5.37 -28.39
C LEU A 432 13.88 5.13 -27.47
N LEU A 433 13.70 4.26 -26.47
CA LEU A 433 14.72 3.42 -25.76
C LEU A 433 13.91 2.53 -24.78
N VAL A 434 13.91 1.19 -24.69
CA VAL A 434 14.90 0.12 -24.91
C VAL A 434 14.14 -1.14 -25.38
N LEU A 435 14.77 -1.97 -26.22
CA LEU A 435 14.13 -2.94 -27.13
C LEU A 435 13.69 -4.29 -26.54
N ASP A 436 13.99 -4.64 -25.29
CA ASP A 436 13.64 -5.96 -24.72
C ASP A 436 12.23 -6.00 -24.10
N GLN A 437 11.76 -4.89 -23.54
CA GLN A 437 10.39 -4.74 -23.00
C GLN A 437 9.29 -4.74 -24.08
N ARG A 438 9.65 -4.74 -25.38
CA ARG A 438 8.69 -4.63 -26.48
C ARG A 438 7.88 -5.89 -26.72
N VAL A 439 8.39 -7.08 -26.39
CA VAL A 439 7.65 -8.31 -26.71
C VAL A 439 6.50 -8.53 -25.73
N ASP A 440 6.75 -8.40 -24.43
CA ASP A 440 5.68 -8.50 -23.41
C ASP A 440 4.73 -7.31 -23.47
N ALA A 441 5.24 -6.10 -23.73
CA ALA A 441 4.39 -4.93 -23.94
C ALA A 441 3.57 -5.03 -25.24
N LEU A 442 4.08 -5.67 -26.30
CA LEU A 442 3.33 -5.92 -27.53
C LEU A 442 2.30 -7.03 -27.33
N ALA A 443 2.63 -8.09 -26.59
CA ALA A 443 1.69 -9.15 -26.25
C ALA A 443 0.52 -8.58 -25.41
N LEU A 444 0.84 -7.80 -24.38
CA LEU A 444 -0.14 -7.10 -23.55
C LEU A 444 -0.94 -6.06 -24.33
N ALA A 445 -0.30 -5.27 -25.20
CA ALA A 445 -1.00 -4.30 -26.06
C ALA A 445 -1.88 -4.98 -27.12
N SER A 446 -1.46 -6.13 -27.65
CA SER A 446 -2.25 -6.92 -28.59
C SER A 446 -3.45 -7.53 -27.89
N GLN A 447 -3.26 -8.06 -26.69
CA GLN A 447 -4.33 -8.57 -25.84
C GLN A 447 -5.36 -7.49 -25.52
N ALA A 448 -4.92 -6.32 -25.05
CA ALA A 448 -5.80 -5.18 -24.81
C ALA A 448 -6.51 -4.72 -26.09
N ALA A 449 -5.83 -4.73 -27.24
CA ALA A 449 -6.44 -4.40 -28.52
C ALA A 449 -7.50 -5.43 -28.96
N PHE A 450 -7.27 -6.72 -28.71
CA PHE A 450 -8.27 -7.76 -28.99
C PHE A 450 -9.49 -7.62 -28.08
N GLU A 451 -9.28 -7.36 -26.79
CA GLU A 451 -10.36 -7.07 -25.84
C GLU A 451 -11.16 -5.83 -26.26
N GLU A 452 -10.47 -4.77 -26.69
CA GLU A 452 -11.08 -3.52 -27.19
C GLU A 452 -11.92 -3.75 -28.44
N VAL A 453 -11.42 -4.54 -29.40
CA VAL A 453 -12.16 -4.93 -30.61
C VAL A 453 -13.38 -5.77 -30.24
N ALA A 454 -13.24 -6.73 -29.34
CA ALA A 454 -14.34 -7.57 -28.86
C ALA A 454 -15.39 -6.77 -28.06
N GLN A 455 -15.00 -5.70 -27.36
CA GLN A 455 -15.92 -4.80 -26.63
C GLN A 455 -16.68 -3.83 -27.55
N LYS A 456 -16.29 -3.64 -28.82
CA LYS A 456 -16.84 -2.60 -29.70
C LYS A 456 -18.38 -2.66 -29.86
N PRO A 457 -19.02 -3.83 -30.03
CA PRO A 457 -20.48 -3.92 -30.09
C PRO A 457 -21.12 -3.41 -28.79
N LEU A 458 -20.63 -3.87 -27.64
CA LEU A 458 -21.12 -3.43 -26.33
C LEU A 458 -20.94 -1.93 -26.10
N LYS A 459 -19.77 -1.36 -26.46
CA LYS A 459 -19.52 0.08 -26.35
C LYS A 459 -20.55 0.89 -27.14
N THR A 460 -20.87 0.43 -28.35
CA THR A 460 -21.88 1.06 -29.20
C THR A 460 -23.27 1.04 -28.54
N THR A 461 -23.65 -0.09 -27.93
CA THR A 461 -24.90 -0.21 -27.17
C THR A 461 -24.91 0.73 -25.96
N ILE A 462 -23.85 0.73 -25.16
CA ILE A 462 -23.71 1.60 -23.99
C ILE A 462 -23.81 3.08 -24.39
N ASP A 463 -23.04 3.51 -25.38
CA ASP A 463 -23.03 4.90 -25.83
C ASP A 463 -24.39 5.36 -26.38
N ARG A 464 -25.19 4.43 -26.93
CA ARG A 464 -26.49 4.75 -27.51
C ARG A 464 -27.64 4.74 -26.50
N TYR A 465 -27.65 3.79 -25.56
CA TYR A 465 -28.83 3.50 -24.74
C TYR A 465 -28.70 3.87 -23.27
N VAL A 466 -27.49 3.91 -22.71
CA VAL A 466 -27.28 4.28 -21.31
C VAL A 466 -27.49 5.80 -21.14
N HIS A 467 -28.29 6.20 -20.14
CA HIS A 467 -28.61 7.58 -19.79
C HIS A 467 -29.14 8.42 -20.97
N ARG A 468 -29.93 7.80 -21.84
CA ARG A 468 -30.40 8.42 -23.08
C ARG A 468 -31.20 9.70 -22.82
N GLU A 469 -32.22 9.62 -21.95
CA GLU A 469 -33.09 10.76 -21.61
C GLU A 469 -32.34 11.89 -20.91
N ALA A 470 -31.47 11.57 -19.96
CA ALA A 470 -30.66 12.56 -19.26
C ALA A 470 -29.66 13.29 -20.18
N ARG A 471 -29.29 12.69 -21.32
CA ARG A 471 -28.49 13.35 -22.38
C ARG A 471 -29.33 14.16 -23.38
N GLY A 472 -30.62 14.36 -23.11
CA GLY A 472 -31.54 15.08 -24.00
C GLY A 472 -31.94 14.28 -25.25
N VAL A 473 -31.68 12.97 -25.28
CA VAL A 473 -32.12 12.08 -26.35
C VAL A 473 -33.43 11.42 -25.91
N PRO A 474 -34.46 11.32 -26.78
CA PRO A 474 -35.75 10.73 -26.40
C PRO A 474 -35.64 9.34 -25.78
N ALA A 475 -36.59 8.98 -24.91
CA ALA A 475 -36.72 7.66 -24.32
C ALA A 475 -36.79 6.53 -25.37
N ILE A 476 -36.57 5.28 -24.96
CA ILE A 476 -36.73 4.13 -25.85
C ILE A 476 -38.21 4.00 -26.25
N GLY A 477 -38.46 3.95 -27.56
CA GLY A 477 -39.82 4.09 -28.11
C GLY A 477 -40.62 2.80 -28.22
N SER A 478 -39.99 1.63 -28.10
CA SER A 478 -40.67 0.33 -28.20
C SER A 478 -39.94 -0.75 -27.41
N TYR A 479 -40.68 -1.82 -27.08
CA TYR A 479 -40.12 -3.02 -26.48
C TYR A 479 -39.07 -3.69 -27.38
N ASP A 480 -39.31 -3.80 -28.68
CA ASP A 480 -38.37 -4.44 -29.62
C ASP A 480 -37.01 -3.74 -29.63
N VAL A 481 -36.97 -2.39 -29.63
CA VAL A 481 -35.72 -1.63 -29.56
C VAL A 481 -35.03 -1.83 -28.21
N TYR A 482 -35.81 -1.87 -27.12
CA TYR A 482 -35.27 -2.16 -25.80
C TYR A 482 -34.64 -3.55 -25.75
N PHE A 483 -35.35 -4.59 -26.19
CA PHE A 483 -34.89 -5.96 -26.11
C PHE A 483 -33.73 -6.26 -27.07
N ASP A 484 -33.91 -6.01 -28.36
CA ASP A 484 -32.95 -6.44 -29.40
C ASP A 484 -31.69 -5.57 -29.42
N GLU A 485 -31.81 -4.26 -29.18
CA GLU A 485 -30.69 -3.32 -29.34
C GLU A 485 -30.03 -2.87 -28.04
N ALA A 486 -30.74 -2.96 -26.89
CA ALA A 486 -30.25 -2.47 -25.59
C ALA A 486 -30.02 -3.60 -24.58
N ASP A 487 -31.04 -4.34 -24.17
CA ASP A 487 -30.96 -5.40 -23.16
C ASP A 487 -30.11 -6.59 -23.64
N SER A 488 -30.54 -7.24 -24.73
CA SER A 488 -29.96 -8.50 -25.22
C SER A 488 -28.45 -8.42 -25.49
N PRO A 489 -27.90 -7.35 -26.13
CA PRO A 489 -26.46 -7.23 -26.32
C PRO A 489 -25.66 -7.10 -25.01
N THR A 490 -26.18 -6.36 -24.02
CA THR A 490 -25.49 -6.20 -22.73
C THR A 490 -25.46 -7.49 -21.91
N ARG A 491 -26.57 -8.23 -21.92
CA ARG A 491 -26.69 -9.53 -21.27
C ARG A 491 -25.88 -10.62 -21.95
N THR A 492 -25.96 -10.71 -23.28
CA THR A 492 -25.18 -11.67 -24.09
C THR A 492 -23.69 -11.46 -23.84
N PHE A 493 -23.21 -10.22 -23.78
CA PHE A 493 -21.82 -9.96 -23.46
C PHE A 493 -21.43 -10.46 -22.06
N ALA A 494 -22.25 -10.15 -21.04
CA ALA A 494 -21.99 -10.56 -19.66
C ALA A 494 -21.99 -12.09 -19.49
N VAL A 495 -22.89 -12.81 -20.18
CA VAL A 495 -23.07 -14.26 -20.01
C VAL A 495 -22.17 -15.07 -20.95
N ASP A 496 -22.03 -14.67 -22.21
CA ASP A 496 -21.39 -15.47 -23.26
C ASP A 496 -19.98 -15.01 -23.62
N ASP A 497 -19.80 -13.72 -23.87
CA ASP A 497 -18.51 -13.21 -24.37
C ASP A 497 -17.48 -13.14 -23.25
N ALA A 498 -17.88 -12.67 -22.06
CA ALA A 498 -17.00 -12.52 -20.90
C ALA A 498 -16.33 -13.82 -20.43
N ARG A 499 -16.86 -15.00 -20.79
CA ARG A 499 -16.29 -16.34 -20.48
C ARG A 499 -15.42 -16.92 -21.60
N ARG A 500 -15.17 -16.18 -22.68
CA ARG A 500 -14.42 -16.64 -23.86
C ARG A 500 -13.19 -15.78 -24.11
N ALA A 501 -12.30 -16.29 -24.96
CA ALA A 501 -11.18 -15.49 -25.46
C ALA A 501 -11.73 -14.24 -26.21
N PRO A 502 -11.10 -13.08 -26.08
CA PRO A 502 -9.80 -12.86 -25.43
C PRO A 502 -9.85 -12.69 -23.90
N TYR A 503 -11.01 -12.54 -23.27
CA TYR A 503 -11.12 -12.12 -21.86
C TYR A 503 -10.64 -13.15 -20.82
N VAL A 504 -10.68 -14.44 -21.14
CA VAL A 504 -10.20 -15.49 -20.24
C VAL A 504 -9.01 -16.24 -20.86
N VAL A 505 -8.16 -16.80 -20.00
CA VAL A 505 -7.04 -17.65 -20.42
C VAL A 505 -7.58 -18.88 -21.19
N PRO A 506 -7.13 -19.13 -22.43
CA PRO A 506 -7.60 -20.28 -23.20
C PRO A 506 -7.39 -21.64 -22.53
N VAL A 507 -8.32 -22.56 -22.78
CA VAL A 507 -8.15 -23.97 -22.40
C VAL A 507 -6.92 -24.53 -23.11
N GLY A 508 -6.04 -25.22 -22.36
CA GLY A 508 -4.78 -25.75 -22.88
C GLY A 508 -3.54 -24.84 -22.72
N ALA A 509 -3.69 -23.62 -22.19
CA ALA A 509 -2.53 -22.77 -21.85
C ALA A 509 -1.53 -23.48 -20.90
N PRO A 510 -0.20 -23.32 -21.08
CA PRO A 510 0.81 -23.94 -20.23
C PRO A 510 0.69 -23.53 -18.75
N LEU A 511 0.90 -24.49 -17.85
CA LEU A 511 0.84 -24.29 -16.40
C LEU A 511 2.22 -24.13 -15.73
N THR A 512 3.29 -24.11 -16.55
CA THR A 512 4.69 -24.08 -16.08
C THR A 512 5.13 -22.71 -15.58
N ASP A 513 4.53 -21.64 -16.10
CA ASP A 513 4.79 -20.25 -15.70
C ASP A 513 3.45 -19.53 -15.45
N PRO A 514 2.85 -19.76 -14.26
CA PRO A 514 1.55 -19.21 -13.94
C PRO A 514 1.57 -17.69 -13.78
N VAL A 515 2.68 -17.11 -13.31
CA VAL A 515 2.77 -15.66 -13.07
C VAL A 515 2.77 -14.93 -14.41
N ALA A 516 3.59 -15.34 -15.38
CA ALA A 516 3.59 -14.70 -16.70
C ALA A 516 2.24 -14.84 -17.42
N THR A 517 1.58 -16.00 -17.28
CA THR A 517 0.24 -16.23 -17.88
C THR A 517 -0.81 -15.32 -17.24
N VAL A 518 -0.80 -15.20 -15.91
CA VAL A 518 -1.72 -14.32 -15.18
C VAL A 518 -1.42 -12.86 -15.46
N ASP A 519 -0.16 -12.46 -15.58
CA ASP A 519 0.19 -11.06 -15.87
C ASP A 519 -0.29 -10.62 -17.27
N LEU A 520 -0.45 -11.56 -18.21
CA LEU A 520 -1.03 -11.30 -19.54
C LEU A 520 -2.56 -11.14 -19.53
N HIS A 521 -3.28 -11.95 -18.77
CA HIS A 521 -4.75 -11.98 -18.74
C HIS A 521 -5.38 -11.33 -17.49
N LEU A 522 -4.53 -10.84 -16.59
CA LEU A 522 -4.83 -10.39 -15.24
C LEU A 522 -5.45 -11.50 -14.36
N PRO A 523 -5.45 -11.34 -13.02
CA PRO A 523 -6.10 -12.30 -12.11
C PRO A 523 -7.56 -12.60 -12.48
N SER A 524 -8.31 -11.55 -12.86
CA SER A 524 -9.71 -11.62 -13.29
C SER A 524 -9.93 -12.57 -14.49
N GLY A 525 -9.06 -12.53 -15.50
CA GLY A 525 -9.15 -13.42 -16.67
C GLY A 525 -8.61 -14.83 -16.43
N SER A 526 -7.98 -15.06 -15.28
CA SER A 526 -7.19 -16.27 -15.01
C SER A 526 -7.84 -17.23 -14.00
N ILE A 527 -9.07 -17.00 -13.58
CA ILE A 527 -9.73 -17.77 -12.50
C ILE A 527 -9.73 -19.29 -12.79
N ASP A 528 -10.23 -19.73 -13.95
CA ASP A 528 -10.24 -21.17 -14.27
C ASP A 528 -8.86 -21.73 -14.63
N TYR A 529 -7.95 -20.89 -15.10
CA TYR A 529 -6.55 -21.27 -15.28
C TYR A 529 -5.88 -21.58 -13.94
N LEU A 530 -6.05 -20.71 -12.94
CA LEU A 530 -5.54 -20.88 -11.59
C LEU A 530 -6.11 -22.11 -10.89
N ALA A 531 -7.38 -22.41 -11.13
CA ALA A 531 -7.99 -23.64 -10.63
C ALA A 531 -7.40 -24.91 -11.27
N ARG A 532 -7.13 -24.90 -12.58
CA ARG A 532 -6.40 -25.99 -13.26
C ARG A 532 -4.97 -26.12 -12.74
N TRP A 533 -4.29 -25.00 -12.51
CA TRP A 533 -2.96 -24.95 -11.92
C TRP A 533 -2.93 -25.60 -10.53
N ALA A 534 -3.87 -25.23 -9.65
CA ALA A 534 -4.01 -25.85 -8.33
C ALA A 534 -4.27 -27.37 -8.43
N GLY A 535 -5.16 -27.77 -9.33
CA GLY A 535 -5.47 -29.19 -9.58
C GLY A 535 -4.25 -30.00 -10.04
N GLN A 536 -3.41 -29.46 -10.93
CA GLN A 536 -2.17 -30.12 -11.37
C GLN A 536 -1.19 -30.36 -10.22
N ARG A 537 -1.24 -29.49 -9.20
CA ARG A 537 -0.44 -29.61 -7.98
C ARG A 537 -1.06 -30.53 -6.92
N GLY A 538 -2.13 -31.24 -7.25
CA GLY A 538 -2.84 -32.13 -6.33
C GLY A 538 -3.67 -31.41 -5.27
N ILE A 539 -3.94 -30.11 -5.45
CA ILE A 539 -4.75 -29.32 -4.52
C ILE A 539 -6.21 -29.42 -4.96
N ALA A 540 -7.02 -30.12 -4.17
CA ALA A 540 -8.45 -30.22 -4.40
C ALA A 540 -9.15 -28.94 -3.95
N LEU A 541 -9.77 -28.22 -4.89
CA LEU A 541 -10.59 -27.05 -4.60
C LEU A 541 -12.01 -27.50 -4.26
N THR A 542 -12.35 -27.43 -2.97
CA THR A 542 -13.68 -27.80 -2.47
C THR A 542 -14.63 -26.60 -2.57
N PRO A 543 -15.93 -26.82 -2.83
CA PRO A 543 -16.94 -25.79 -2.66
C PRO A 543 -16.90 -25.21 -1.24
N ALA A 544 -17.09 -23.90 -1.12
CA ALA A 544 -17.28 -23.26 0.18
C ALA A 544 -18.57 -23.78 0.85
N PRO A 545 -18.70 -23.70 2.19
CA PRO A 545 -19.92 -24.10 2.88
C PRO A 545 -21.17 -23.45 2.27
N GLY A 546 -22.11 -24.27 1.81
CA GLY A 546 -23.37 -23.83 1.19
C GLY A 546 -23.33 -23.58 -0.33
N ASP A 547 -22.16 -23.66 -0.97
CA ASP A 547 -22.02 -23.45 -2.40
C ASP A 547 -21.99 -24.78 -3.20
N GLN A 548 -22.41 -24.70 -4.46
CA GLN A 548 -22.18 -25.75 -5.45
C GLN A 548 -20.87 -25.52 -6.22
N PRO A 549 -20.25 -26.57 -6.81
CA PRO A 549 -19.10 -26.40 -7.68
C PRO A 549 -19.39 -25.45 -8.86
N ALA A 550 -18.41 -24.63 -9.23
CA ALA A 550 -18.47 -23.77 -10.40
C ALA A 550 -17.22 -23.95 -11.27
N ALA A 551 -17.38 -23.80 -12.60
CA ALA A 551 -16.34 -23.85 -13.62
C ALA A 551 -16.78 -23.05 -14.85
N GLU A 552 -15.85 -22.73 -15.74
CA GLU A 552 -16.09 -21.95 -16.97
C GLU A 552 -16.72 -20.59 -16.68
N VAL A 553 -16.13 -19.89 -15.71
CA VAL A 553 -16.64 -18.62 -15.21
C VAL A 553 -16.21 -17.46 -16.09
N ALA A 554 -17.04 -16.43 -16.14
CA ALA A 554 -16.73 -15.19 -16.84
C ALA A 554 -15.55 -14.45 -16.20
N ASN A 555 -14.81 -13.69 -16.99
CA ASN A 555 -13.89 -12.67 -16.48
C ASN A 555 -14.74 -11.62 -15.72
N PRO A 556 -14.52 -11.41 -14.40
CA PRO A 556 -15.28 -10.47 -13.59
C PRO A 556 -15.33 -9.06 -14.15
N ALA A 557 -14.20 -8.55 -14.68
CA ALA A 557 -14.12 -7.20 -15.20
C ALA A 557 -14.94 -7.03 -16.48
N ALA A 558 -14.92 -8.03 -17.36
CA ALA A 558 -15.76 -8.04 -18.57
C ALA A 558 -17.25 -8.24 -18.20
N TRP A 559 -17.56 -9.18 -17.30
CA TRP A 559 -18.91 -9.42 -16.82
C TRP A 559 -19.52 -8.14 -16.23
N LEU A 560 -18.78 -7.43 -15.38
CA LEU A 560 -19.22 -6.18 -14.76
C LEU A 560 -19.61 -5.12 -15.81
N LEU A 561 -18.88 -5.03 -16.92
CA LEU A 561 -19.17 -4.07 -17.98
C LEU A 561 -20.54 -4.31 -18.62
N GLY A 562 -20.85 -5.56 -18.97
CA GLY A 562 -22.15 -5.93 -19.52
C GLY A 562 -23.26 -5.86 -18.48
N ALA A 563 -23.04 -6.43 -17.29
CA ALA A 563 -24.02 -6.54 -16.22
C ALA A 563 -24.46 -5.17 -15.68
N ARG A 564 -23.55 -4.20 -15.54
CA ARG A 564 -23.91 -2.84 -15.11
C ARG A 564 -24.66 -2.06 -16.18
N ALA A 565 -24.26 -2.19 -17.43
CA ALA A 565 -24.99 -1.56 -18.53
C ALA A 565 -26.43 -2.10 -18.59
N ASN A 566 -26.59 -3.43 -18.43
CA ASN A 566 -27.88 -4.08 -18.33
C ASN A 566 -28.72 -3.55 -17.15
N LEU A 567 -28.14 -3.48 -15.95
CA LEU A 567 -28.76 -2.91 -14.75
C LEU A 567 -29.27 -1.48 -14.98
N ILE A 568 -28.43 -0.60 -15.54
CA ILE A 568 -28.79 0.80 -15.79
C ILE A 568 -29.94 0.89 -16.80
N ILE A 569 -29.87 0.12 -17.89
CA ILE A 569 -30.89 0.10 -18.93
C ILE A 569 -32.24 -0.40 -18.37
N ALA A 570 -32.23 -1.43 -17.52
CA ALA A 570 -33.42 -1.95 -16.86
C ALA A 570 -34.06 -0.90 -15.92
N LEU A 571 -33.27 -0.24 -15.06
CA LEU A 571 -33.76 0.80 -14.14
C LEU A 571 -34.26 2.06 -14.85
N GLN A 572 -33.73 2.38 -16.04
CA GLN A 572 -34.20 3.50 -16.85
C GLN A 572 -35.49 3.20 -17.59
N ASN A 573 -35.76 1.93 -17.87
CA ASN A 573 -36.88 1.49 -18.70
C ASN A 573 -37.70 0.38 -18.00
N PRO A 574 -38.18 0.60 -16.76
CA PRO A 574 -38.77 -0.46 -15.93
C PRO A 574 -40.01 -1.10 -16.56
N MET A 575 -40.77 -0.34 -17.36
CA MET A 575 -41.95 -0.85 -18.08
C MET A 575 -41.60 -1.88 -19.17
N TYR A 576 -40.46 -1.74 -19.85
CA TYR A 576 -40.01 -2.73 -20.84
C TYR A 576 -39.25 -3.86 -20.17
N ALA A 577 -38.45 -3.56 -19.14
CA ALA A 577 -37.79 -4.57 -18.33
C ALA A 577 -38.80 -5.56 -17.70
N GLY A 578 -39.91 -5.05 -17.17
CA GLY A 578 -40.97 -5.88 -16.58
C GLY A 578 -41.71 -6.78 -17.59
N GLN A 579 -41.60 -6.54 -18.89
CA GLN A 579 -42.14 -7.41 -19.95
C GLN A 579 -41.25 -8.60 -20.28
N LEU A 580 -39.96 -8.55 -19.90
CA LEU A 580 -39.06 -9.69 -20.01
C LEU A 580 -39.48 -10.80 -19.05
N ALA A 581 -39.11 -12.04 -19.34
CA ALA A 581 -39.20 -13.07 -18.32
C ALA A 581 -38.11 -12.81 -17.27
N ALA A 582 -38.46 -12.87 -15.98
CA ALA A 582 -37.50 -12.71 -14.88
C ALA A 582 -36.28 -13.63 -15.01
N THR A 583 -36.47 -14.80 -15.65
CA THR A 583 -35.42 -15.78 -15.95
C THR A 583 -34.32 -15.24 -16.87
N GLU A 584 -34.60 -14.24 -17.70
CA GLU A 584 -33.58 -13.62 -18.56
C GLU A 584 -32.54 -12.88 -17.72
N THR A 585 -32.95 -12.01 -16.80
CA THR A 585 -32.04 -11.32 -15.86
C THR A 585 -31.33 -12.31 -14.94
N GLU A 586 -32.01 -13.38 -14.54
CA GLU A 586 -31.40 -14.45 -13.73
C GLU A 586 -30.20 -15.11 -14.42
N THR A 587 -30.12 -15.12 -15.76
CA THR A 587 -28.92 -15.63 -16.45
C THR A 587 -27.68 -14.76 -16.17
N THR A 588 -27.83 -13.44 -16.13
CA THR A 588 -26.75 -12.50 -15.79
C THR A 588 -26.33 -12.66 -14.34
N ILE A 589 -27.31 -12.77 -13.43
CA ILE A 589 -27.12 -13.01 -11.99
C ILE A 589 -26.36 -14.32 -11.78
N ALA A 590 -26.80 -15.41 -12.41
CA ALA A 590 -26.19 -16.73 -12.29
C ALA A 590 -24.73 -16.76 -12.78
N ALA A 591 -24.39 -15.99 -13.83
CA ALA A 591 -23.02 -15.84 -14.30
C ALA A 591 -22.11 -15.14 -13.27
N GLY A 592 -22.59 -14.06 -12.64
CA GLY A 592 -21.87 -13.38 -11.56
C GLY A 592 -21.75 -14.25 -10.29
N ASP A 593 -22.80 -14.97 -9.93
CA ASP A 593 -22.76 -15.94 -8.84
C ASP A 593 -21.78 -17.08 -9.11
N ALA A 594 -21.67 -17.55 -10.35
CA ALA A 594 -20.72 -18.60 -10.71
C ALA A 594 -19.27 -18.11 -10.50
N VAL A 595 -18.95 -16.87 -10.88
CA VAL A 595 -17.67 -16.22 -10.58
C VAL A 595 -17.42 -16.21 -9.08
N ASN A 596 -18.36 -15.69 -8.29
CA ASN A 596 -18.24 -15.61 -6.84
C ASN A 596 -18.10 -16.98 -6.16
N ARG A 597 -18.86 -17.99 -6.59
CA ARG A 597 -18.71 -19.38 -6.12
C ARG A 597 -17.33 -19.93 -6.45
N ARG A 598 -16.81 -19.67 -7.65
CA ARG A 598 -15.51 -20.18 -8.09
C ARG A 598 -14.35 -19.56 -7.30
N VAL A 599 -14.33 -18.24 -7.11
CA VAL A 599 -13.27 -17.61 -6.31
C VAL A 599 -13.34 -18.01 -4.84
N ARG A 600 -14.54 -18.24 -4.30
CA ARG A 600 -14.73 -18.80 -2.95
C ARG A 600 -14.15 -20.20 -2.78
N GLN A 601 -13.97 -20.98 -3.85
CA GLN A 601 -13.27 -22.27 -3.75
C GLN A 601 -11.78 -22.10 -3.42
N PHE A 602 -11.16 -20.96 -3.77
CA PHE A 602 -9.77 -20.69 -3.41
C PHE A 602 -9.60 -20.43 -1.92
N SER A 603 -10.60 -19.85 -1.26
CA SER A 603 -10.60 -19.52 0.18
C SER A 603 -11.47 -20.44 1.03
N ALA A 604 -12.12 -21.45 0.43
CA ALA A 604 -12.97 -22.40 1.15
C ALA A 604 -12.17 -23.04 2.29
N PRO A 605 -12.63 -22.94 3.56
CA PRO A 605 -11.87 -23.40 4.71
C PRO A 605 -11.72 -24.92 4.70
N ALA A 606 -10.70 -25.42 5.41
CA ALA A 606 -10.62 -26.84 5.71
C ALA A 606 -11.80 -27.30 6.59
N ALA A 607 -12.03 -28.62 6.68
CA ALA A 607 -13.19 -29.17 7.37
C ALA A 607 -13.30 -28.75 8.86
N ASP A 608 -12.15 -28.54 9.50
CA ASP A 608 -11.97 -28.07 10.87
C ASP A 608 -12.04 -26.53 11.03
N GLY A 609 -12.18 -25.79 9.93
CA GLY A 609 -12.18 -24.33 9.92
C GLY A 609 -10.80 -23.68 9.80
N ASP A 610 -9.73 -24.47 9.70
CA ASP A 610 -8.38 -23.95 9.49
C ASP A 610 -8.17 -23.52 8.03
N THR A 611 -7.04 -22.85 7.75
CA THR A 611 -6.63 -22.48 6.40
C THR A 611 -6.57 -23.72 5.49
N ASN A 612 -7.01 -23.56 4.24
CA ASN A 612 -7.06 -24.65 3.28
C ASN A 612 -5.69 -25.05 2.73
N ALA A 613 -5.68 -26.17 1.99
CA ALA A 613 -4.46 -26.72 1.41
C ALA A 613 -3.79 -25.77 0.40
N LEU A 614 -4.56 -24.93 -0.31
CA LEU A 614 -4.03 -23.99 -1.28
C LEU A 614 -3.12 -22.96 -0.59
N PHE A 615 -3.65 -22.20 0.36
CA PHE A 615 -2.88 -21.16 1.04
C PHE A 615 -1.78 -21.71 1.94
N LYS A 616 -1.98 -22.90 2.54
CA LYS A 616 -0.90 -23.63 3.24
C LYS A 616 0.26 -23.97 2.29
N THR A 617 -0.05 -24.44 1.08
CA THR A 617 0.97 -24.77 0.06
C THR A 617 1.65 -23.52 -0.47
N LEU A 618 0.92 -22.44 -0.75
CA LEU A 618 1.51 -21.17 -1.21
C LEU A 618 2.47 -20.58 -0.18
N LEU A 619 2.12 -20.61 1.11
CA LEU A 619 3.03 -20.19 2.18
C LEU A 619 4.26 -21.11 2.31
N ALA A 620 4.07 -22.42 2.11
CA ALA A 620 5.18 -23.38 2.11
C ALA A 620 6.12 -23.17 0.90
N ASP A 621 5.57 -22.90 -0.28
CA ASP A 621 6.32 -22.55 -1.49
C ASP A 621 7.16 -21.28 -1.24
N TYR A 622 6.56 -20.25 -0.64
CA TYR A 622 7.28 -19.03 -0.27
C TYR A 622 8.42 -19.31 0.71
N ALA A 623 8.17 -20.08 1.78
CA ALA A 623 9.20 -20.45 2.75
C ALA A 623 10.34 -21.27 2.10
N SER A 624 10.01 -22.18 1.19
CA SER A 624 10.98 -22.99 0.43
C SER A 624 11.80 -22.13 -0.53
N ALA A 625 11.17 -21.21 -1.26
CA ALA A 625 11.85 -20.27 -2.14
C ALA A 625 12.82 -19.38 -1.36
N LEU A 626 12.39 -18.88 -0.19
CA LEU A 626 13.21 -18.06 0.70
C LEU A 626 14.44 -18.83 1.23
N ALA A 627 14.28 -20.11 1.57
CA ALA A 627 15.41 -20.97 1.95
C ALA A 627 16.40 -21.19 0.79
N GLY A 628 15.89 -21.36 -0.43
CA GLY A 628 16.70 -21.41 -1.65
C GLY A 628 17.47 -20.11 -1.90
N TRP A 629 16.82 -18.96 -1.71
CA TRP A 629 17.44 -17.64 -1.79
C TRP A 629 18.53 -17.45 -0.72
N SER A 630 18.27 -17.82 0.54
CA SER A 630 19.27 -17.83 1.62
C SER A 630 20.51 -18.66 1.26
N THR A 631 20.30 -19.83 0.65
CA THR A 631 21.40 -20.69 0.20
C THR A 631 22.22 -20.03 -0.91
N ALA A 632 21.56 -19.41 -1.90
CA ALA A 632 22.24 -18.67 -2.96
C ALA A 632 23.00 -17.45 -2.44
N LEU A 633 22.47 -16.75 -1.42
CA LEU A 633 23.16 -15.64 -0.76
C LEU A 633 24.40 -16.12 0.00
N ALA A 634 24.33 -17.28 0.65
CA ALA A 634 25.51 -17.91 1.26
C ALA A 634 26.58 -18.30 0.22
N GLU A 635 26.18 -18.73 -0.99
CA GLU A 635 27.11 -18.95 -2.10
C GLU A 635 27.80 -17.67 -2.54
N VAL A 636 27.09 -16.54 -2.60
CA VAL A 636 27.72 -15.23 -2.82
C VAL A 636 28.79 -14.96 -1.76
N GLY A 637 28.48 -15.22 -0.48
CA GLY A 637 29.42 -15.11 0.63
C GLY A 637 30.68 -15.97 0.46
N ARG A 638 30.53 -17.23 0.02
CA ARG A 638 31.68 -18.10 -0.30
C ARG A 638 32.47 -17.58 -1.50
N ALA A 639 31.78 -17.12 -2.54
CA ALA A 639 32.39 -16.74 -3.80
C ALA A 639 33.20 -15.43 -3.74
N VAL A 640 32.87 -14.51 -2.83
CA VAL A 640 33.63 -13.25 -2.65
C VAL A 640 34.90 -13.38 -1.79
N ARG A 641 35.03 -14.49 -1.03
CA ARG A 641 36.25 -14.76 -0.24
C ARG A 641 37.41 -15.02 -1.19
N TRP A 642 38.53 -14.34 -0.95
CA TRP A 642 39.74 -14.51 -1.78
C TRP A 642 40.42 -15.83 -1.43
N VAL A 643 40.75 -16.66 -2.43
CA VAL A 643 41.40 -17.94 -2.14
C VAL A 643 42.27 -18.49 -3.30
N GLU A 644 43.39 -19.13 -2.92
CA GLU A 644 44.18 -20.12 -3.71
C GLU A 644 43.87 -21.60 -3.30
N THR A 645 43.26 -21.86 -2.12
CA THR A 645 42.87 -23.16 -1.52
C THR A 645 41.37 -23.26 -1.08
N ASP A 646 41.03 -23.59 0.18
CA ASP A 646 39.64 -23.68 0.71
C ASP A 646 39.17 -22.32 1.29
N ARG A 647 37.86 -22.01 1.25
CA ARG A 647 37.30 -20.67 1.54
C ARG A 647 36.64 -20.49 2.90
N ASP A 648 37.33 -20.90 3.95
CA ASP A 648 36.74 -21.02 5.28
C ASP A 648 37.29 -19.99 6.28
N TYR A 649 36.72 -18.78 6.26
CA TYR A 649 36.85 -17.75 7.31
C TYR A 649 35.58 -16.90 7.37
N ASP A 650 35.27 -16.33 8.53
CA ASP A 650 34.11 -15.48 8.75
C ASP A 650 34.42 -14.01 8.44
N MET A 651 33.78 -13.47 7.41
CA MET A 651 33.97 -12.09 7.00
C MET A 651 33.29 -11.06 7.90
N TRP A 652 32.37 -11.47 8.78
CA TRP A 652 31.79 -10.63 9.83
C TRP A 652 32.39 -10.93 11.23
N GLY A 653 33.34 -11.85 11.29
CA GLY A 653 33.99 -12.29 12.52
C GLY A 653 35.11 -11.37 13.00
N SER A 654 35.72 -11.74 14.12
CA SER A 654 36.86 -11.02 14.70
C SER A 654 38.11 -11.09 13.80
N PRO A 655 38.96 -10.04 13.76
CA PRO A 655 40.28 -10.13 13.12
C PRO A 655 41.22 -11.16 13.77
N ASP A 656 40.92 -11.62 14.99
CA ASP A 656 41.68 -12.65 15.72
C ASP A 656 41.09 -14.07 15.58
N GLN A 657 40.11 -14.26 14.69
CA GLN A 657 39.53 -15.58 14.43
C GLN A 657 40.59 -16.59 13.95
N ALA A 658 40.39 -17.86 14.32
CA ALA A 658 41.24 -18.94 13.85
C ALA A 658 40.91 -19.30 12.40
N VAL A 659 41.94 -19.64 11.62
CA VAL A 659 41.79 -20.23 10.28
C VAL A 659 42.01 -21.76 10.33
N PRO A 660 41.47 -22.52 9.36
CA PRO A 660 41.71 -23.96 9.25
C PRO A 660 43.20 -24.31 9.28
N ALA A 661 43.54 -25.51 9.78
CA ALA A 661 44.93 -25.94 9.93
C ALA A 661 45.73 -25.85 8.63
N GLY A 662 45.14 -26.23 7.49
CA GLY A 662 45.76 -26.13 6.17
C GLY A 662 45.96 -24.71 5.64
N GLY A 663 45.28 -23.72 6.23
CA GLY A 663 45.40 -22.29 5.91
C GLY A 663 46.40 -21.53 6.80
N ARG A 664 46.94 -22.15 7.84
CA ARG A 664 47.94 -21.53 8.71
C ARG A 664 49.27 -21.37 7.99
N VAL A 665 50.01 -20.35 8.40
CA VAL A 665 51.33 -20.06 7.82
C VAL A 665 52.29 -21.19 8.20
N ALA A 666 52.87 -21.84 7.19
CA ALA A 666 53.75 -22.98 7.39
C ALA A 666 55.02 -22.60 8.14
N ASP A 667 55.40 -23.48 9.07
CA ASP A 667 56.60 -23.36 9.89
C ASP A 667 57.89 -23.37 9.07
N VAL A 668 58.92 -22.71 9.59
CA VAL A 668 60.26 -22.66 8.99
C VAL A 668 61.25 -23.45 9.83
N ALA A 669 61.93 -24.42 9.22
CA ALA A 669 62.85 -25.31 9.93
C ALA A 669 64.09 -24.58 10.49
N THR A 670 64.53 -23.52 9.82
CA THR A 670 65.72 -22.75 10.18
C THR A 670 65.47 -21.25 10.12
N MET A 671 66.12 -20.49 11.01
CA MET A 671 66.12 -19.03 11.01
C MET A 671 67.55 -18.48 10.82
N PRO A 672 67.74 -17.44 9.98
CA PRO A 672 69.01 -16.75 9.86
C PRO A 672 69.27 -15.79 11.04
N TYR A 673 70.47 -15.21 11.07
CA TYR A 673 70.72 -14.03 11.92
C TYR A 673 70.01 -12.79 11.35
N CYS A 674 69.62 -11.85 12.22
CA CYS A 674 68.88 -10.64 11.81
C CYS A 674 69.71 -9.71 10.91
N GLU A 675 71.02 -9.68 11.14
CA GLU A 675 72.03 -9.15 10.22
C GLU A 675 72.71 -10.35 9.57
N ASN A 676 72.88 -10.38 8.25
CA ASN A 676 73.29 -11.54 7.44
C ASN A 676 74.75 -12.02 7.66
N ASN A 677 75.16 -12.13 8.92
CA ASN A 677 76.55 -12.25 9.35
C ASN A 677 76.84 -13.61 10.03
N GLY A 678 75.89 -14.56 10.02
CA GLY A 678 76.03 -15.86 10.71
C GLY A 678 75.27 -17.02 10.07
N ARG A 679 75.60 -18.25 10.47
CA ARG A 679 74.98 -19.50 9.95
C ARG A 679 73.55 -19.66 10.48
N ALA A 680 72.60 -20.01 9.61
CA ALA A 680 71.22 -20.27 10.02
C ALA A 680 71.13 -21.42 11.05
N VAL A 681 70.27 -21.25 12.05
CA VAL A 681 70.07 -22.18 13.16
C VAL A 681 68.64 -22.73 13.17
N SER A 682 68.40 -23.89 13.79
CA SER A 682 67.03 -24.45 13.84
C SER A 682 66.08 -23.56 14.63
N THR A 683 64.88 -23.31 14.11
CA THR A 683 63.91 -22.38 14.72
C THR A 683 63.30 -22.96 16.01
N PRO A 684 63.30 -22.22 17.14
CA PRO A 684 62.58 -22.60 18.34
C PRO A 684 61.06 -22.58 18.14
N THR A 685 60.32 -23.49 18.77
CA THR A 685 58.86 -23.64 18.55
C THR A 685 58.05 -22.40 18.93
N ASN A 686 58.43 -21.68 19.98
CA ASN A 686 57.78 -20.45 20.44
C ASN A 686 58.05 -19.21 19.56
N VAL A 687 58.95 -19.31 18.57
CA VAL A 687 59.20 -18.31 17.53
C VAL A 687 59.06 -18.88 16.11
N ASN A 688 58.41 -20.03 15.99
CA ASN A 688 58.00 -20.57 14.70
C ASN A 688 56.72 -19.89 14.21
N ARG A 689 56.44 -19.97 12.91
CA ARG A 689 55.32 -19.22 12.31
C ARG A 689 53.97 -19.67 12.87
N SER A 690 53.82 -20.91 13.30
CA SER A 690 52.64 -21.42 14.01
C SER A 690 52.36 -20.74 15.36
N ALA A 691 53.35 -20.08 15.96
CA ALA A 691 53.22 -19.36 17.22
C ALA A 691 52.76 -17.90 17.03
N LEU A 692 52.64 -17.42 15.78
CA LEU A 692 52.14 -16.09 15.49
C LEU A 692 50.69 -15.93 15.97
N PRO A 693 50.30 -14.74 16.43
CA PRO A 693 48.90 -14.44 16.71
C PRO A 693 48.02 -14.64 15.46
N ASN A 694 46.77 -15.09 15.68
CA ASN A 694 45.83 -15.47 14.63
C ASN A 694 45.62 -14.39 13.55
N VAL A 695 45.72 -13.10 13.91
CA VAL A 695 45.60 -11.97 12.97
C VAL A 695 46.57 -12.09 11.78
N TYR A 696 47.79 -12.60 11.98
CA TYR A 696 48.74 -12.80 10.87
C TYR A 696 48.41 -14.03 10.03
N HIS A 697 47.87 -15.08 10.67
CA HIS A 697 47.38 -16.25 9.94
C HIS A 697 46.19 -15.87 9.04
N LEU A 698 45.22 -15.14 9.59
CA LEU A 698 44.07 -14.65 8.82
C LEU A 698 44.48 -13.66 7.73
N GLY A 699 45.37 -12.72 8.02
CA GLY A 699 45.90 -11.79 7.02
C GLY A 699 46.60 -12.50 5.86
N ASN A 700 47.43 -13.51 6.15
CA ASN A 700 48.09 -14.29 5.10
C ASN A 700 47.11 -15.18 4.31
N TYR A 701 46.07 -15.70 4.97
CA TYR A 701 45.09 -16.61 4.37
C TYR A 701 44.06 -15.86 3.50
N GLY A 702 43.50 -14.76 3.99
CA GLY A 702 42.35 -14.06 3.39
C GLY A 702 42.69 -12.87 2.49
N MET A 703 43.93 -12.38 2.46
CA MET A 703 44.34 -11.27 1.60
C MET A 703 44.88 -11.74 0.23
N PRO A 704 44.66 -10.94 -0.83
CA PRO A 704 45.31 -11.16 -2.12
C PRO A 704 46.85 -11.06 -2.01
N PRO A 705 47.63 -11.77 -2.85
CA PRO A 705 49.08 -11.90 -2.72
C PRO A 705 49.84 -10.57 -2.54
N GLY A 706 49.44 -9.51 -3.25
CA GLY A 706 50.07 -8.18 -3.14
C GLY A 706 49.85 -7.46 -1.80
N HIS A 707 48.92 -7.93 -0.96
CA HIS A 707 48.55 -7.31 0.32
C HIS A 707 48.86 -8.20 1.53
N ARG A 708 49.34 -9.44 1.33
CA ARG A 708 49.69 -10.36 2.42
C ARG A 708 50.85 -9.81 3.26
N PRO A 709 50.90 -10.13 4.57
CA PRO A 709 52.06 -9.82 5.37
C PRO A 709 53.26 -10.66 4.91
N GLU A 710 54.42 -10.03 4.77
CA GLU A 710 55.68 -10.76 4.66
C GLU A 710 56.17 -11.08 6.08
N LEU A 711 56.55 -12.34 6.31
CA LEU A 711 56.88 -12.87 7.63
C LEU A 711 58.28 -13.50 7.64
N ARG A 712 59.11 -13.12 8.61
CA ARG A 712 60.43 -13.73 8.85
C ARG A 712 60.70 -13.94 10.33
N SER A 713 61.53 -14.92 10.63
CA SER A 713 62.12 -15.10 11.96
C SER A 713 63.63 -14.92 11.86
N CYS A 714 64.26 -14.27 12.84
CA CYS A 714 65.71 -14.12 12.87
C CYS A 714 66.28 -14.13 14.29
N LEU A 715 67.58 -14.40 14.42
CA LEU A 715 68.32 -14.40 15.67
C LEU A 715 69.29 -13.21 15.76
N GLU A 716 69.33 -12.58 16.91
CA GLU A 716 70.36 -11.61 17.30
C GLU A 716 71.08 -12.11 18.54
N ALA A 717 72.40 -12.04 18.54
CA ALA A 717 73.24 -12.45 19.64
C ALA A 717 74.21 -11.32 19.98
N SER A 718 74.25 -10.91 21.24
CA SER A 718 75.11 -9.83 21.71
C SER A 718 75.61 -10.08 23.12
N TYR A 719 76.71 -9.43 23.48
CA TYR A 719 77.23 -9.44 24.83
C TYR A 719 76.69 -8.25 25.63
N GLU A 720 76.27 -8.50 26.86
CA GLU A 720 75.91 -7.50 27.86
C GLU A 720 76.80 -7.67 29.10
N ASN A 721 76.95 -6.61 29.91
CA ASN A 721 77.65 -6.65 31.20
C ASN A 721 79.09 -7.19 31.12
N LEU A 722 79.84 -6.81 30.08
CA LEU A 722 81.22 -7.21 29.91
C LEU A 722 82.09 -6.71 31.08
N ARG A 723 82.86 -7.62 31.67
CA ARG A 723 83.80 -7.32 32.74
C ARG A 723 85.14 -7.97 32.44
N THR A 724 86.16 -7.14 32.34
CA THR A 724 87.56 -7.58 32.23
C THR A 724 88.18 -7.67 33.61
N THR A 725 88.80 -8.80 33.91
CA THR A 725 89.54 -9.02 35.16
C THR A 725 90.97 -9.43 34.82
N THR A 726 91.93 -8.63 35.28
CA THR A 726 93.37 -8.87 35.06
C THR A 726 93.92 -9.70 36.22
N GLY A 727 94.28 -10.95 35.93
CA GLY A 727 94.94 -11.85 36.87
C GLY A 727 96.45 -11.93 36.65
N PRO A 728 97.19 -12.72 37.46
CA PRO A 728 98.66 -12.82 37.38
C PRO A 728 99.20 -13.59 36.15
N ARG A 729 98.32 -14.07 35.26
CA ARG A 729 98.67 -14.85 34.05
C ARG A 729 97.86 -14.44 32.84
N PHE A 730 96.58 -14.16 33.02
CA PHE A 730 95.66 -13.81 31.95
C PHE A 730 94.82 -12.60 32.33
N GLU A 731 94.48 -11.81 31.33
CA GLU A 731 93.37 -10.89 31.36
C GLU A 731 92.16 -11.56 30.71
N ILE A 732 91.11 -11.80 31.51
CA ILE A 732 89.90 -12.51 31.07
C ILE A 732 88.75 -11.52 31.01
N THR A 733 88.10 -11.43 29.85
CA THR A 733 86.81 -10.76 29.70
C THR A 733 85.70 -11.80 29.86
N SER A 734 84.82 -11.57 30.84
CA SER A 734 83.60 -12.34 31.08
C SER A 734 82.38 -11.46 30.80
N GLY A 735 81.20 -12.06 30.64
CA GLY A 735 79.99 -11.27 30.35
C GLY A 735 78.72 -12.12 30.29
N THR A 736 77.62 -11.51 29.84
CA THR A 736 76.35 -12.20 29.62
C THR A 736 76.09 -12.30 28.13
N LEU A 737 75.88 -13.50 27.61
CA LEU A 737 75.36 -13.70 26.27
C LEU A 737 73.85 -13.49 26.31
N LYS A 738 73.37 -12.53 25.53
CA LYS A 738 71.95 -12.30 25.28
C LYS A 738 71.60 -12.82 23.88
N LEU A 739 70.61 -13.69 23.83
CA LEU A 739 70.01 -14.17 22.60
C LEU A 739 68.61 -13.58 22.49
N VAL A 740 68.33 -12.89 21.39
CA VAL A 740 67.01 -12.37 21.05
C VAL A 740 66.59 -12.99 19.73
N THR A 741 65.58 -13.85 19.78
CA THR A 741 64.91 -14.30 18.55
C THR A 741 63.74 -13.38 18.28
N ARG A 742 63.65 -12.86 17.05
CA ARG A 742 62.64 -11.91 16.61
C ARG A 742 61.77 -12.56 15.54
N GLN A 743 60.45 -12.57 15.75
CA GLN A 743 59.49 -12.75 14.67
C GLN A 743 59.10 -11.38 14.15
N GLN A 744 59.27 -11.16 12.86
CA GLN A 744 59.05 -9.88 12.23
C GLN A 744 58.00 -9.98 11.12
N ALA A 745 57.22 -8.92 10.99
CA ALA A 745 56.28 -8.72 9.91
C ALA A 745 56.53 -7.38 9.22
N LYS A 746 56.26 -7.34 7.92
CA LYS A 746 56.09 -6.07 7.18
C LYS A 746 54.91 -6.20 6.21
N TRP A 747 54.41 -5.06 5.78
CA TRP A 747 53.27 -4.96 4.87
C TRP A 747 53.67 -4.06 3.69
N GLY A 748 53.37 -4.48 2.45
CA GLY A 748 53.42 -3.63 1.25
C GLY A 748 54.69 -2.78 1.07
N GLY A 749 55.88 -3.39 1.15
CA GLY A 749 57.16 -2.66 1.01
C GLY A 749 57.57 -1.80 2.20
N GLY A 750 56.81 -1.82 3.30
CA GLY A 750 57.14 -1.15 4.56
C GLY A 750 58.33 -1.77 5.31
N GLN A 751 58.67 -1.18 6.45
CA GLN A 751 59.78 -1.63 7.30
C GLN A 751 59.42 -2.90 8.09
N TRP A 752 60.43 -3.74 8.35
CA TRP A 752 60.29 -4.88 9.24
C TRP A 752 60.09 -4.40 10.68
N ARG A 753 59.05 -4.91 11.35
CA ARG A 753 58.76 -4.65 12.75
C ARG A 753 58.66 -5.94 13.53
N ASP A 754 59.08 -5.93 14.80
CA ASP A 754 58.99 -7.08 15.67
C ASP A 754 57.55 -7.31 16.11
N VAL A 755 57.00 -8.48 15.79
CA VAL A 755 55.69 -8.95 16.28
C VAL A 755 55.87 -9.56 17.66
N ARG A 756 56.87 -10.43 17.77
CA ARG A 756 57.21 -11.19 18.97
C ARG A 756 58.71 -11.23 19.11
N THR A 757 59.19 -11.00 20.32
CA THR A 757 60.59 -11.25 20.68
C THR A 757 60.65 -12.28 21.80
N VAL A 758 61.64 -13.18 21.73
CA VAL A 758 61.96 -14.09 22.82
C VAL A 758 63.41 -13.85 23.22
N THR A 759 63.59 -13.40 24.45
CA THR A 759 64.90 -13.06 24.99
C THR A 759 65.33 -14.09 26.03
N TRP A 760 66.55 -14.59 25.90
CA TRP A 760 67.19 -15.43 26.91
C TRP A 760 68.62 -14.97 27.16
N ARG A 761 69.08 -15.12 28.41
CA ARG A 761 70.40 -14.67 28.85
C ARG A 761 71.14 -15.78 29.59
N THR A 762 72.44 -15.87 29.37
CA THR A 762 73.33 -16.77 30.12
C THR A 762 74.67 -16.10 30.41
N GLY A 763 75.23 -16.37 31.60
CA GLY A 763 76.58 -15.93 31.93
C GLY A 763 77.63 -16.73 31.15
N LEU A 764 78.68 -16.05 30.70
CA LEU A 764 79.88 -16.63 30.10
C LEU A 764 81.08 -16.23 30.95
N SER A 765 81.79 -17.25 31.47
CA SER A 765 82.96 -17.06 32.32
C SER A 765 84.20 -16.57 31.54
N GLU A 766 84.24 -16.80 30.23
CA GLU A 766 85.38 -16.46 29.37
C GLU A 766 84.89 -16.17 27.94
N ILE A 767 85.03 -14.92 27.51
CA ILE A 767 84.73 -14.40 26.17
C ILE A 767 86.03 -14.06 25.43
N CYS A 768 86.94 -13.39 26.15
CA CYS A 768 88.31 -13.15 25.72
C CYS A 768 89.28 -13.62 26.79
N SER A 769 90.45 -14.12 26.37
CA SER A 769 91.56 -14.44 27.26
C SER A 769 92.87 -14.03 26.60
N TRP A 770 93.60 -13.11 27.24
CA TRP A 770 94.88 -12.57 26.78
C TRP A 770 95.97 -12.85 27.81
N THR A 771 97.14 -13.34 27.41
CA THR A 771 98.28 -13.44 28.34
C THR A 771 98.86 -12.05 28.61
N VAL A 772 99.11 -11.78 29.90
CA VAL A 772 99.72 -10.53 30.39
C VAL A 772 101.23 -10.68 30.67
N ARG A 773 101.83 -11.82 30.28
CA ARG A 773 103.25 -12.15 30.58
C ARG A 773 104.22 -11.83 29.45
N ASP A 774 103.72 -11.70 28.23
CA ASP A 774 104.55 -11.38 27.06
C ASP A 774 104.42 -9.89 26.69
N PRO A 775 105.50 -9.24 26.20
CA PRO A 775 105.45 -7.88 25.70
C PRO A 775 104.58 -7.73 24.44
N MET A 776 104.16 -8.83 23.81
CA MET A 776 103.09 -8.90 22.81
C MET A 776 101.96 -9.82 23.33
N PRO A 777 100.73 -9.31 23.55
CA PRO A 777 99.63 -10.14 24.04
C PRO A 777 99.28 -11.24 23.03
N THR A 778 99.33 -12.51 23.43
CA THR A 778 98.72 -13.63 22.68
C THR A 778 97.40 -14.04 23.36
N GLY A 779 96.38 -14.36 22.58
CA GLY A 779 95.05 -14.60 23.13
C GLY A 779 93.98 -14.83 22.07
N TYR A 780 92.74 -14.93 22.52
CA TYR A 780 91.57 -15.00 21.65
C TYR A 780 90.43 -14.17 22.21
N CYS A 781 89.58 -13.72 21.30
CA CYS A 781 88.25 -13.20 21.59
C CYS A 781 87.27 -13.94 20.68
N HIS A 782 86.16 -14.40 21.26
CA HIS A 782 85.09 -15.02 20.50
C HIS A 782 83.94 -14.04 20.30
N GLU A 783 83.47 -13.93 19.07
CA GLU A 783 82.22 -13.24 18.76
C GLU A 783 81.02 -14.06 19.25
N PRO A 784 79.84 -13.43 19.47
CA PRO A 784 78.65 -14.13 19.98
C PRO A 784 78.23 -15.36 19.14
N ASP A 785 78.50 -15.34 17.82
CA ASP A 785 78.19 -16.41 16.88
C ASP A 785 78.95 -17.73 17.18
N HIS A 786 80.16 -17.65 17.73
CA HIS A 786 80.95 -18.80 18.17
C HIS A 786 80.17 -19.62 19.20
N PHE A 787 79.64 -18.95 20.23
CA PHE A 787 78.92 -19.60 21.31
C PHE A 787 77.56 -20.11 20.86
N VAL A 788 76.87 -19.36 19.99
CA VAL A 788 75.61 -19.83 19.39
C VAL A 788 75.86 -21.11 18.58
N THR A 789 76.81 -21.11 17.64
CA THR A 789 77.08 -22.26 16.77
C THR A 789 77.47 -23.51 17.58
N LYS A 790 78.25 -23.33 18.65
CA LYS A 790 78.71 -24.42 19.51
C LYS A 790 77.59 -25.03 20.36
N ASN A 791 76.71 -24.21 20.92
CA ASN A 791 75.78 -24.62 21.98
C ASN A 791 74.29 -24.53 21.59
N TRP A 792 73.95 -24.13 20.36
CA TRP A 792 72.56 -23.94 19.92
C TRP A 792 71.72 -25.21 20.07
N THR A 793 72.15 -26.29 19.41
CA THR A 793 71.43 -27.56 19.36
C THR A 793 71.41 -28.28 20.71
N SER A 794 72.50 -28.18 21.49
CA SER A 794 72.63 -28.90 22.76
C SER A 794 71.90 -28.23 23.91
N THR A 795 71.87 -26.89 23.96
CA THR A 795 71.49 -26.16 25.18
C THR A 795 70.62 -24.94 24.89
N TYR A 796 71.04 -24.04 24.01
CA TYR A 796 70.44 -22.70 23.92
C TYR A 796 69.03 -22.71 23.34
N ARG A 797 68.77 -23.56 22.32
CA ARG A 797 67.42 -23.70 21.74
C ARG A 797 66.40 -24.11 22.79
N SER A 798 66.66 -25.21 23.51
CA SER A 798 65.73 -25.71 24.53
C SER A 798 65.52 -24.68 25.66
N LYS A 799 66.56 -23.92 26.03
CA LYS A 799 66.42 -22.84 27.03
C LYS A 799 65.58 -21.67 26.52
N LEU A 800 65.73 -21.27 25.26
CA LEU A 800 64.85 -20.27 24.65
C LEU A 800 63.39 -20.73 24.60
N GLU A 801 63.14 -22.01 24.33
CA GLU A 801 61.78 -22.59 24.30
C GLU A 801 61.14 -22.67 25.69
N THR A 802 61.92 -22.99 26.73
CA THR A 802 61.39 -23.32 28.08
C THR A 802 61.43 -22.17 29.07
N VAL A 803 62.43 -21.29 29.00
CA VAL A 803 62.67 -20.22 29.99
C VAL A 803 62.95 -18.85 29.34
N GLY A 804 62.78 -18.73 28.02
CA GLY A 804 62.88 -17.45 27.32
C GLY A 804 61.72 -16.52 27.67
N THR A 805 62.00 -15.23 27.86
CA THR A 805 60.97 -14.21 28.08
C THR A 805 60.33 -13.84 26.74
N VAL A 806 59.06 -14.18 26.56
CA VAL A 806 58.27 -13.86 25.37
C VAL A 806 57.59 -12.51 25.54
N VAL A 807 57.76 -11.61 24.58
CA VAL A 807 57.12 -10.30 24.55
C VAL A 807 56.52 -10.07 23.15
N ASP A 808 55.21 -9.87 23.11
CA ASP A 808 54.49 -9.43 21.91
C ASP A 808 54.38 -7.90 21.89
N ASP A 809 54.56 -7.28 20.73
CA ASP A 809 54.41 -5.83 20.58
C ASP A 809 52.92 -5.48 20.38
N PRO A 810 52.26 -4.83 21.36
CA PRO A 810 50.83 -4.53 21.26
C PRO A 810 50.51 -3.51 20.15
N ALA A 811 51.43 -2.60 19.83
CA ALA A 811 51.20 -1.59 18.78
C ALA A 811 51.29 -2.21 17.39
N VAL A 812 52.23 -3.14 17.19
CA VAL A 812 52.36 -3.91 15.93
C VAL A 812 51.17 -4.85 15.73
N LEU A 813 50.67 -5.46 16.81
CA LEU A 813 49.46 -6.28 16.75
C LEU A 813 48.21 -5.48 16.42
N GLU A 814 48.04 -4.29 17.00
CA GLU A 814 46.89 -3.45 16.67
C GLU A 814 46.95 -2.95 15.22
N GLU A 815 48.14 -2.61 14.70
CA GLU A 815 48.30 -2.29 13.27
C GLU A 815 47.88 -3.46 12.38
N ALA A 816 48.25 -4.70 12.75
CA ALA A 816 47.82 -5.89 12.02
C ALA A 816 46.30 -6.08 12.08
N ARG A 817 45.67 -5.85 13.25
CA ARG A 817 44.21 -5.92 13.39
C ARG A 817 43.52 -4.88 12.52
N VAL A 818 44.01 -3.64 12.48
CA VAL A 818 43.49 -2.59 11.59
C VAL A 818 43.51 -3.04 10.12
N LYS A 819 44.64 -3.58 9.66
CA LYS A 819 44.79 -4.05 8.27
C LYS A 819 43.87 -5.22 7.95
N VAL A 820 43.74 -6.17 8.88
CA VAL A 820 42.85 -7.31 8.73
C VAL A 820 41.38 -6.90 8.78
N ARG A 821 41.00 -5.96 9.66
CA ARG A 821 39.64 -5.37 9.65
C ARG A 821 39.35 -4.68 8.32
N ALA A 822 40.29 -3.89 7.78
CA ALA A 822 40.12 -3.26 6.47
C ALA A 822 39.94 -4.28 5.34
N MET A 823 40.58 -5.45 5.42
CA MET A 823 40.34 -6.56 4.50
C MET A 823 38.95 -7.17 4.68
N LEU A 824 38.51 -7.46 5.91
CA LEU A 824 37.17 -7.98 6.19
C LEU A 824 36.08 -7.00 5.70
N THR A 825 36.21 -5.70 6.01
CA THR A 825 35.32 -4.62 5.53
C THR A 825 35.27 -4.58 4.00
N GLY A 826 36.43 -4.68 3.33
CA GLY A 826 36.49 -4.71 1.87
C GLY A 826 35.74 -5.90 1.27
N LYS A 827 35.85 -7.08 1.90
CA LYS A 827 35.07 -8.27 1.52
C LYS A 827 33.57 -8.08 1.75
N GLN A 828 33.17 -7.46 2.86
CA GLN A 828 31.77 -7.15 3.14
C GLN A 828 31.18 -6.20 2.08
N LYS A 829 31.91 -5.13 1.71
CA LYS A 829 31.49 -4.23 0.64
C LYS A 829 31.31 -4.98 -0.69
N TYR A 830 32.27 -5.84 -1.03
CA TYR A 830 32.21 -6.60 -2.27
C TYR A 830 31.03 -7.60 -2.28
N PHE A 831 30.79 -8.30 -1.17
CA PHE A 831 29.59 -9.13 -0.96
C PHE A 831 28.31 -8.36 -1.26
N TYR A 832 28.10 -7.21 -0.62
CA TYR A 832 26.87 -6.45 -0.79
C TYR A 832 26.68 -5.93 -2.21
N ARG A 833 27.77 -5.56 -2.90
CA ARG A 833 27.68 -5.08 -4.28
C ARG A 833 27.27 -6.19 -5.24
N VAL A 834 27.82 -7.36 -5.01
CA VAL A 834 27.51 -8.57 -5.77
C VAL A 834 26.08 -9.06 -5.50
N ALA A 835 25.64 -9.02 -4.24
CA ALA A 835 24.27 -9.35 -3.86
C ALA A 835 23.27 -8.32 -4.45
N ALA A 836 23.62 -7.03 -4.46
CA ALA A 836 22.83 -5.99 -5.13
C ALA A 836 22.70 -6.25 -6.64
N LEU A 837 23.75 -6.73 -7.31
CA LEU A 837 23.67 -7.17 -8.71
C LEU A 837 22.74 -8.39 -8.89
N GLY A 838 22.68 -9.30 -7.92
CA GLY A 838 21.84 -10.49 -7.96
C GLY A 838 20.42 -10.30 -7.43
N THR A 839 19.96 -9.05 -7.28
CA THR A 839 18.60 -8.70 -6.83
C THR A 839 17.98 -7.67 -7.78
N GLY A 840 16.67 -7.54 -7.75
CA GLY A 840 15.89 -6.69 -8.66
C GLY A 840 15.06 -7.46 -9.67
N THR A 841 14.33 -6.71 -10.48
CA THR A 841 13.37 -7.23 -11.47
C THR A 841 14.02 -7.75 -12.74
N GLU A 842 15.23 -7.26 -13.05
CA GLU A 842 15.94 -7.59 -14.28
C GLU A 842 17.03 -8.60 -14.00
N ARG A 843 17.04 -9.69 -14.78
CA ARG A 843 18.09 -10.70 -14.70
C ARG A 843 19.43 -10.09 -15.06
N PRO A 844 20.50 -10.33 -14.29
CA PRO A 844 21.84 -9.88 -14.65
C PRO A 844 22.24 -10.39 -16.05
N PRO A 845 22.85 -9.56 -16.91
CA PRO A 845 23.20 -9.94 -18.28
C PRO A 845 24.05 -11.21 -18.34
N ALA A 846 23.91 -11.99 -19.42
CA ALA A 846 24.77 -13.14 -19.67
C ALA A 846 26.25 -12.71 -19.67
N GLY A 847 27.11 -13.46 -18.97
CA GLY A 847 28.52 -13.10 -18.74
C GLY A 847 28.80 -12.26 -17.49
N SER A 848 27.76 -11.84 -16.75
CA SER A 848 27.92 -11.30 -15.39
C SER A 848 28.35 -12.39 -14.38
N TRP A 849 28.57 -12.01 -13.12
CA TRP A 849 29.06 -12.92 -12.08
C TRP A 849 28.06 -14.05 -11.81
N SER A 850 28.47 -15.31 -12.03
CA SER A 850 27.56 -16.48 -11.96
C SER A 850 26.79 -16.60 -10.63
N PRO A 851 27.38 -16.37 -9.44
CA PRO A 851 26.61 -16.41 -8.20
C PRO A 851 25.58 -15.27 -8.07
N SER A 852 25.78 -14.12 -8.72
CA SER A 852 24.73 -13.08 -8.79
C SER A 852 23.55 -13.53 -9.64
N GLN A 853 23.79 -14.22 -10.76
CA GLN A 853 22.72 -14.81 -11.57
C GLN A 853 21.95 -15.89 -10.79
N GLN A 854 22.66 -16.75 -10.05
CA GLN A 854 22.03 -17.76 -9.20
C GLN A 854 21.20 -17.14 -8.07
N LEU A 855 21.72 -16.06 -7.44
CA LEU A 855 20.96 -15.31 -6.45
C LEU A 855 19.70 -14.69 -7.05
N TRP A 856 19.80 -14.14 -8.26
CA TRP A 856 18.64 -13.59 -8.97
C TRP A 856 17.63 -14.68 -9.32
N ASP A 857 18.07 -15.82 -9.87
CA ASP A 857 17.19 -16.94 -10.21
C ASP A 857 16.47 -17.49 -8.96
N ALA A 858 17.13 -17.50 -7.80
CA ALA A 858 16.51 -17.86 -6.53
C ALA A 858 15.56 -16.78 -6.01
N GLY A 859 15.93 -15.50 -6.16
CA GLY A 859 15.08 -14.36 -5.81
C GLY A 859 13.82 -14.28 -6.67
N HIS A 860 13.91 -14.63 -7.95
CA HIS A 860 12.76 -14.70 -8.86
C HIS A 860 11.74 -15.74 -8.40
N LYS A 861 12.17 -16.90 -7.89
CA LYS A 861 11.26 -17.88 -7.27
C LYS A 861 10.57 -17.35 -6.01
N VAL A 862 11.26 -16.53 -5.21
CA VAL A 862 10.65 -15.84 -4.06
C VAL A 862 9.57 -14.88 -4.55
N THR A 863 9.88 -14.10 -5.59
CA THR A 863 8.94 -13.22 -6.27
C THR A 863 7.72 -13.97 -6.78
N ASP A 864 7.89 -15.07 -7.51
CA ASP A 864 6.78 -15.85 -8.06
C ASP A 864 5.87 -16.37 -6.95
N ALA A 865 6.45 -16.86 -5.84
CA ALA A 865 5.68 -17.32 -4.70
C ALA A 865 4.86 -16.18 -4.04
N VAL A 866 5.42 -14.98 -3.92
CA VAL A 866 4.69 -13.80 -3.43
C VAL A 866 3.60 -13.38 -4.41
N ARG A 867 3.88 -13.35 -5.71
CA ARG A 867 2.88 -13.03 -6.75
C ARG A 867 1.73 -14.01 -6.70
N MET A 868 1.99 -15.31 -6.57
CA MET A 868 0.92 -16.30 -6.44
C MET A 868 0.10 -16.13 -5.15
N LEU A 869 0.73 -15.77 -4.02
CA LEU A 869 0.01 -15.41 -2.79
C LEU A 869 -0.90 -14.19 -3.03
N GLN A 870 -0.39 -13.14 -3.67
CA GLN A 870 -1.17 -11.94 -4.01
C GLN A 870 -2.36 -12.27 -4.92
N ILE A 871 -2.11 -12.93 -6.05
CA ILE A 871 -3.11 -13.30 -7.06
C ILE A 871 -4.25 -14.12 -6.43
N PHE A 872 -3.92 -15.17 -5.68
CA PHE A 872 -4.95 -15.99 -5.04
C PHE A 872 -5.68 -15.23 -3.91
N SER A 873 -5.03 -14.30 -3.23
CA SER A 873 -5.67 -13.49 -2.19
C SER A 873 -6.61 -12.45 -2.76
N GLU A 874 -6.23 -11.77 -3.84
CA GLU A 874 -7.08 -10.81 -4.58
C GLU A 874 -8.38 -11.46 -5.08
N LEU A 875 -8.34 -12.76 -5.38
CA LEU A 875 -9.51 -13.50 -5.84
C LEU A 875 -10.28 -14.15 -4.68
N GLY A 876 -9.60 -14.96 -3.86
CA GLY A 876 -10.22 -15.77 -2.83
C GLY A 876 -10.57 -15.02 -1.55
N TRP A 877 -9.82 -13.97 -1.20
CA TRP A 877 -9.96 -13.19 0.04
C TRP A 877 -10.28 -11.72 -0.24
N ALA A 878 -10.87 -11.41 -1.39
CA ALA A 878 -11.11 -10.04 -1.83
C ALA A 878 -11.86 -9.20 -0.78
N SER A 879 -12.91 -9.76 -0.18
CA SER A 879 -13.71 -9.06 0.84
C SER A 879 -13.00 -8.97 2.19
N ALA A 880 -12.21 -9.98 2.57
CA ALA A 880 -11.34 -9.90 3.74
C ALA A 880 -10.22 -8.87 3.58
N LEU A 881 -9.63 -8.74 2.38
CA LEU A 881 -8.57 -7.76 2.09
C LEU A 881 -9.02 -6.31 2.23
N GLU A 882 -10.31 -6.01 1.98
CA GLU A 882 -10.90 -4.68 2.22
C GLU A 882 -11.11 -4.38 3.72
N ARG A 883 -11.18 -5.41 4.55
CA ARG A 883 -11.53 -5.33 5.99
C ARG A 883 -10.33 -5.53 6.91
N ASP A 884 -9.24 -6.09 6.39
CA ASP A 884 -8.07 -6.50 7.15
C ASP A 884 -6.82 -5.80 6.64
N ASP A 885 -6.56 -4.62 7.19
CA ASP A 885 -5.39 -3.82 6.88
C ASP A 885 -4.08 -4.59 7.10
N LEU A 886 -4.03 -5.50 8.08
CA LEU A 886 -2.83 -6.27 8.36
C LEU A 886 -2.59 -7.31 7.27
N MET A 887 -3.62 -8.04 6.85
CA MET A 887 -3.55 -8.97 5.72
C MET A 887 -3.17 -8.25 4.43
N ASN A 888 -3.80 -7.10 4.15
CA ASN A 888 -3.48 -6.26 3.01
C ASN A 888 -2.01 -5.77 3.07
N ALA A 889 -1.56 -5.27 4.23
CA ALA A 889 -0.21 -4.75 4.40
C ALA A 889 0.89 -5.81 4.23
N GLN A 890 0.63 -7.07 4.60
CA GLN A 890 1.57 -8.18 4.40
C GLN A 890 1.67 -8.64 2.94
N LEU A 891 0.68 -8.33 2.11
CA LEU A 891 0.67 -8.74 0.70
C LEU A 891 1.03 -7.59 -0.24
N PHE A 892 0.47 -6.41 -0.04
CA PHE A 892 0.55 -5.26 -0.96
C PHE A 892 1.25 -4.05 -0.35
N GLY A 893 1.61 -4.12 0.93
CA GLY A 893 2.05 -2.96 1.69
C GLY A 893 3.55 -2.73 1.82
N ASP A 894 3.91 -1.68 2.57
CA ASP A 894 5.30 -1.39 2.95
C ASP A 894 5.87 -2.46 3.89
N ARG A 895 5.04 -3.30 4.50
CA ARG A 895 5.46 -4.49 5.26
C ARG A 895 5.24 -5.78 4.48
N ALA A 896 5.05 -5.70 3.16
CA ALA A 896 4.84 -6.88 2.34
C ALA A 896 6.01 -7.85 2.42
N LEU A 897 5.70 -9.11 2.15
CA LEU A 897 6.68 -10.18 2.01
C LEU A 897 7.83 -9.75 1.07
N PRO A 898 9.10 -9.95 1.45
CA PRO A 898 10.24 -9.62 0.62
C PRO A 898 10.19 -10.27 -0.76
N ALA A 899 10.13 -9.44 -1.81
CA ALA A 899 10.17 -9.83 -3.22
C ALA A 899 10.53 -8.65 -4.12
N ASP A 900 11.05 -8.94 -5.32
CA ASP A 900 11.36 -7.97 -6.37
C ASP A 900 10.54 -8.28 -7.63
N PHE A 901 9.55 -7.44 -7.94
CA PHE A 901 8.70 -7.54 -9.14
C PHE A 901 8.30 -6.16 -9.64
N GLY A 902 8.08 -6.06 -10.96
CA GLY A 902 7.24 -5.01 -11.53
C GLY A 902 5.83 -5.54 -11.69
N LEU A 903 4.81 -4.71 -11.52
CA LEU A 903 3.45 -5.10 -11.92
C LEU A 903 3.27 -4.89 -13.43
N PRO A 904 2.53 -5.77 -14.12
CA PRO A 904 2.11 -5.50 -15.50
C PRO A 904 1.29 -4.20 -15.55
N ARG A 905 1.34 -3.49 -16.68
CA ARG A 905 0.54 -2.28 -16.91
C ARG A 905 -0.95 -2.61 -16.70
N SER A 906 -1.50 -2.27 -15.53
CA SER A 906 -2.95 -2.08 -15.40
C SER A 906 -3.31 -0.74 -16.05
N GLN A 907 -4.57 -0.59 -16.48
CA GLN A 907 -5.08 0.71 -16.95
C GLN A 907 -5.03 1.80 -15.84
N ASN A 908 -4.72 1.41 -14.59
CA ASN A 908 -4.47 2.24 -13.41
C ASN A 908 -2.97 2.24 -13.03
N SER A 909 -2.12 2.64 -13.97
CA SER A 909 -0.69 2.31 -14.07
C SER A 909 0.29 3.00 -13.07
N HIS A 910 0.09 2.93 -11.75
CA HIS A 910 0.98 3.65 -10.80
C HIS A 910 1.54 2.86 -9.62
N ASP A 911 1.32 1.55 -9.54
CA ASP A 911 2.12 0.71 -8.64
C ASP A 911 3.34 0.18 -9.41
N PRO A 912 4.57 0.65 -9.11
CA PRO A 912 5.79 0.18 -9.78
C PRO A 912 6.17 -1.26 -9.41
N GLY A 913 5.37 -1.93 -8.58
CA GLY A 913 5.67 -3.21 -7.97
C GLY A 913 6.58 -3.04 -6.76
N SER A 914 7.29 -4.11 -6.38
CA SER A 914 8.21 -4.12 -5.24
C SER A 914 9.66 -4.24 -5.68
N GLN A 915 10.55 -3.44 -5.09
CA GLN A 915 12.01 -3.60 -5.20
C GLN A 915 12.63 -3.85 -3.82
N TYR A 916 11.98 -4.72 -3.03
CA TYR A 916 12.33 -4.98 -1.63
C TYR A 916 13.80 -5.37 -1.46
N LEU A 917 14.24 -6.46 -2.09
CA LEU A 917 15.57 -7.02 -1.88
C LEU A 917 16.60 -6.08 -2.51
N ARG A 918 16.35 -5.65 -3.75
CA ARG A 918 17.19 -4.67 -4.45
C ARG A 918 17.50 -3.44 -3.59
N ASN A 919 16.47 -2.79 -3.04
CA ASN A 919 16.66 -1.58 -2.24
C ASN A 919 17.46 -1.84 -0.96
N ALA A 920 17.23 -2.98 -0.30
CA ALA A 920 17.98 -3.37 0.89
C ALA A 920 19.47 -3.54 0.58
N PHE A 921 19.82 -4.30 -0.45
CA PHE A 921 21.23 -4.57 -0.80
C PHE A 921 21.93 -3.34 -1.39
N HIS A 922 21.26 -2.50 -2.18
CA HIS A 922 21.85 -1.23 -2.64
C HIS A 922 22.13 -0.26 -1.49
N ARG A 923 21.24 -0.17 -0.49
CA ARG A 923 21.48 0.65 0.70
C ARG A 923 22.63 0.10 1.53
N ALA A 924 22.75 -1.23 1.64
CA ALA A 924 23.91 -1.85 2.26
C ALA A 924 25.21 -1.41 1.57
N VAL A 925 25.28 -1.46 0.24
CA VAL A 925 26.46 -0.98 -0.52
C VAL A 925 26.79 0.48 -0.19
N ALA A 926 25.76 1.35 -0.12
CA ALA A 926 25.94 2.76 0.20
C ALA A 926 26.53 2.98 1.62
N ASN A 927 26.19 2.13 2.60
CA ASN A 927 26.73 2.20 3.96
C ASN A 927 28.25 1.92 4.00
N TYR A 928 28.81 1.30 2.96
CA TYR A 928 30.26 1.07 2.78
C TYR A 928 30.91 2.08 1.81
N ALA A 929 30.24 3.16 1.42
CA ALA A 929 30.79 4.17 0.52
C ALA A 929 32.18 4.72 0.94
N PRO A 930 32.48 4.93 2.24
CA PRO A 930 33.81 5.39 2.66
C PRO A 930 34.94 4.40 2.37
N CYS A 931 34.67 3.08 2.37
CA CYS A 931 35.68 2.06 2.05
C CYS A 931 36.05 2.14 0.56
N GLN A 932 37.17 2.79 0.23
CA GLN A 932 37.68 2.83 -1.14
C GLN A 932 38.55 1.60 -1.44
N GLN A 933 38.42 1.03 -2.63
CA GLN A 933 39.17 -0.14 -3.09
C GLN A 933 39.62 0.11 -4.54
N TYR A 934 40.83 -0.33 -4.91
CA TYR A 934 41.31 -0.22 -6.29
C TYR A 934 40.73 -1.35 -7.15
N LEU A 935 40.83 -2.58 -6.67
CA LEU A 935 40.07 -3.73 -7.13
C LEU A 935 39.14 -4.23 -6.03
N ASP A 936 38.04 -4.87 -6.42
CA ASP A 936 36.99 -5.30 -5.50
C ASP A 936 37.45 -6.29 -4.43
N TRP A 937 38.54 -6.98 -4.71
CA TRP A 937 39.13 -7.97 -3.83
C TRP A 937 40.14 -7.37 -2.85
N ASP A 938 40.52 -6.12 -3.02
CA ASP A 938 41.52 -5.44 -2.20
C ASP A 938 40.96 -5.06 -0.82
N PRO A 939 41.79 -4.91 0.21
CA PRO A 939 41.39 -4.27 1.46
C PRO A 939 40.92 -2.82 1.24
N CYS A 940 40.08 -2.30 2.14
CA CYS A 940 39.76 -0.87 2.14
C CYS A 940 41.04 -0.02 2.31
N GLN A 941 41.11 1.11 1.63
CA GLN A 941 42.15 2.11 1.87
C GLN A 941 41.91 2.82 3.21
N GLY A 942 42.94 2.88 4.07
CA GLY A 942 42.88 3.49 5.39
C GLY A 942 42.26 2.61 6.49
N ASP A 943 42.14 3.16 7.69
CA ASP A 943 41.50 2.50 8.85
C ASP A 943 40.00 2.81 8.88
N LEU A 944 39.25 2.15 8.00
CA LEU A 944 37.80 2.30 7.88
C LEU A 944 37.11 1.02 8.32
N THR A 945 36.58 1.04 9.54
CA THR A 945 35.95 -0.10 10.22
C THR A 945 34.63 0.32 10.89
N GLY A 946 33.81 -0.67 11.27
CA GLY A 946 32.55 -0.40 12.00
C GLY A 946 31.36 -0.01 11.12
N HIS A 947 31.39 -0.30 9.82
CA HIS A 947 30.24 -0.12 8.94
C HIS A 947 29.12 -1.11 9.31
N ASP A 948 27.86 -0.64 9.32
CA ASP A 948 26.70 -1.48 9.54
C ASP A 948 25.83 -1.53 8.26
N PRO A 949 25.68 -2.70 7.61
CA PRO A 949 24.80 -2.85 6.44
C PRO A 949 23.31 -2.62 6.76
N ARG A 950 22.94 -2.63 8.05
CA ARG A 950 21.57 -2.42 8.55
C ARG A 950 21.24 -0.95 8.80
N TYR A 951 22.23 -0.06 8.75
CA TYR A 951 22.01 1.35 8.99
C TYR A 951 20.99 1.93 7.99
N ASN A 952 20.02 2.69 8.51
CA ASN A 952 18.87 3.25 7.78
C ASN A 952 18.01 2.23 7.00
N GLN A 953 17.91 0.99 7.49
CA GLN A 953 17.02 -0.04 6.95
C GLN A 953 15.72 -0.13 7.77
N GLU A 954 14.99 0.98 7.88
CA GLU A 954 13.82 1.16 8.76
C GLU A 954 12.73 0.09 8.61
N ARG A 955 12.65 -0.54 7.43
CA ARG A 955 11.70 -1.60 7.08
C ARG A 955 11.83 -2.89 7.93
N PHE A 956 12.98 -3.14 8.56
CA PHE A 956 13.22 -4.32 9.40
C PHE A 956 13.04 -4.06 10.91
N GLY A 957 12.75 -2.81 11.31
CA GLY A 957 12.63 -2.41 12.71
C GLY A 957 13.98 -2.44 13.48
N PRO A 958 13.99 -1.98 14.74
CA PRO A 958 15.19 -1.94 15.59
C PRO A 958 15.66 -3.33 16.07
N GLU A 959 14.84 -4.37 15.91
CA GLU A 959 15.06 -5.72 16.47
C GLU A 959 15.68 -6.73 15.49
N CYS A 960 16.39 -6.30 14.45
CA CYS A 960 17.08 -7.26 13.61
C CYS A 960 18.33 -7.84 14.32
N ALA A 961 18.10 -8.92 15.06
CA ALA A 961 19.14 -9.71 15.71
C ALA A 961 19.74 -10.73 14.71
N LEU A 962 21.07 -10.86 14.73
CA LEU A 962 21.77 -11.92 13.99
C LEU A 962 21.30 -13.29 14.47
N SER A 963 20.87 -14.16 13.56
CA SER A 963 20.58 -15.54 13.93
C SER A 963 21.81 -16.43 13.78
N THR A 964 22.10 -17.23 14.80
CA THR A 964 23.16 -18.26 14.77
C THR A 964 22.64 -19.65 14.37
N ALA A 965 21.37 -19.77 13.96
CA ALA A 965 20.77 -21.07 13.62
C ALA A 965 21.19 -21.57 12.23
N ALA A 966 21.34 -22.89 12.08
CA ALA A 966 21.73 -23.53 10.83
C ALA A 966 20.70 -23.26 9.70
N GLY A 967 21.18 -23.00 8.47
CA GLY A 967 20.34 -22.75 7.28
C GLY A 967 19.90 -21.30 7.05
N ARG A 968 20.25 -20.37 7.95
CA ARG A 968 19.99 -18.93 7.81
C ARG A 968 21.18 -18.18 7.21
N PRO A 969 20.97 -17.02 6.57
CA PRO A 969 22.08 -16.20 6.10
C PRO A 969 22.97 -15.79 7.27
N ILE A 970 24.29 -15.96 7.10
CA ILE A 970 25.29 -15.52 8.07
C ILE A 970 25.45 -13.99 8.02
N ASP A 971 25.12 -13.38 6.87
CA ASP A 971 25.24 -11.95 6.71
C ASP A 971 24.16 -11.19 7.50
N PRO A 972 24.50 -10.04 8.13
CA PRO A 972 23.56 -9.32 8.97
C PRO A 972 22.26 -8.89 8.31
N LEU A 973 22.34 -8.40 7.06
CA LEU A 973 21.16 -7.90 6.36
C LEU A 973 20.28 -9.03 5.81
N GLY A 974 20.87 -10.06 5.21
CA GLY A 974 20.13 -11.24 4.75
C GLY A 974 19.43 -11.95 5.90
N SER A 975 20.04 -12.00 7.09
CA SER A 975 19.35 -12.48 8.30
C SER A 975 18.12 -11.62 8.64
N CYS A 976 18.19 -10.29 8.51
CA CYS A 976 17.02 -9.40 8.70
C CYS A 976 15.91 -9.71 7.69
N VAL A 977 16.26 -9.78 6.41
CA VAL A 977 15.31 -10.07 5.32
C VAL A 977 14.61 -11.40 5.57
N PHE A 978 15.38 -12.43 5.92
CA PHE A 978 14.85 -13.77 6.19
C PHE A 978 13.92 -13.79 7.40
N GLN A 979 14.27 -13.11 8.50
CA GLN A 979 13.42 -13.03 9.69
C GLN A 979 12.13 -12.24 9.44
N ALA A 980 12.22 -11.09 8.75
CA ALA A 980 11.06 -10.30 8.38
C ALA A 980 10.12 -11.10 7.46
N ALA A 981 10.67 -11.84 6.49
CA ALA A 981 9.89 -12.73 5.65
C ALA A 981 9.18 -13.84 6.45
N GLN A 982 9.86 -14.48 7.41
CA GLN A 982 9.26 -15.50 8.26
C GLN A 982 8.15 -14.93 9.15
N ALA A 983 8.39 -13.79 9.80
CA ALA A 983 7.41 -13.13 10.64
C ALA A 983 6.18 -12.66 9.85
N GLY A 984 6.39 -12.08 8.66
CA GLY A 984 5.32 -11.68 7.75
C GLY A 984 4.50 -12.87 7.26
N ALA A 985 5.17 -13.96 6.86
CA ALA A 985 4.49 -15.18 6.43
C ALA A 985 3.68 -15.85 7.56
N ALA A 986 4.21 -15.85 8.80
CA ALA A 986 3.49 -16.34 9.98
C ALA A 986 2.27 -15.47 10.30
N THR A 987 2.42 -14.15 10.27
CA THR A 987 1.32 -13.20 10.45
C THR A 987 0.23 -13.42 9.41
N LEU A 988 0.62 -13.55 8.13
CA LEU A 988 -0.31 -13.81 7.04
C LEU A 988 -1.03 -15.17 7.20
N ALA A 989 -0.33 -16.21 7.65
CA ALA A 989 -0.92 -17.51 7.97
C ALA A 989 -1.99 -17.42 9.08
N GLU A 990 -1.74 -16.60 10.11
CA GLU A 990 -2.72 -16.35 11.17
C GLU A 990 -3.94 -15.59 10.66
N ARG A 991 -3.76 -14.59 9.78
CA ARG A 991 -4.89 -13.87 9.16
C ARG A 991 -5.74 -14.78 8.27
N TYR A 992 -5.12 -15.62 7.44
CA TYR A 992 -5.87 -16.62 6.67
C TYR A 992 -6.66 -17.58 7.57
N ARG A 993 -6.11 -17.98 8.72
CA ARG A 993 -6.82 -18.83 9.68
C ARG A 993 -8.01 -18.13 10.32
N ASP A 994 -7.85 -16.88 10.76
CA ASP A 994 -8.94 -16.07 11.32
C ASP A 994 -10.11 -15.96 10.33
N TRP A 995 -9.84 -15.56 9.09
CA TRP A 995 -10.88 -15.46 8.06
C TRP A 995 -11.47 -16.80 7.66
N SER A 996 -10.67 -17.87 7.58
CA SER A 996 -11.17 -19.24 7.36
C SER A 996 -12.14 -19.68 8.45
N GLY A 997 -11.83 -19.38 9.72
CA GLY A 997 -12.70 -19.66 10.86
C GLY A 997 -14.02 -18.90 10.79
N ARG A 998 -14.00 -17.63 10.37
CA ARG A 998 -15.20 -16.80 10.17
C ARG A 998 -16.08 -17.30 9.03
N VAL A 999 -15.48 -17.73 7.92
CA VAL A 999 -16.21 -18.36 6.80
C VAL A 999 -16.85 -19.67 7.27
N ARG A 1000 -16.12 -20.49 8.01
CA ARG A 1000 -16.65 -21.76 8.55
C ARG A 1000 -17.79 -21.54 9.55
N GLY A 1001 -17.67 -20.51 10.38
CA GLY A 1001 -18.69 -20.11 11.36
C GLY A 1001 -19.91 -19.40 10.77
N GLY A 1002 -19.90 -19.10 9.46
CA GLY A 1002 -21.00 -18.38 8.79
C GLY A 1002 -21.10 -16.91 9.15
N THR A 1003 -20.11 -16.34 9.84
CA THR A 1003 -20.08 -14.91 10.20
C THR A 1003 -19.49 -14.04 9.10
N HIS A 1004 -18.89 -14.65 8.08
CA HIS A 1004 -18.31 -13.99 6.92
C HIS A 1004 -18.55 -14.84 5.66
N ARG A 1005 -18.70 -14.18 4.51
CA ARG A 1005 -18.81 -14.86 3.21
C ARG A 1005 -17.93 -14.14 2.20
N GLU A 1006 -16.98 -14.87 1.62
CA GLU A 1006 -16.08 -14.34 0.60
C GLU A 1006 -16.77 -14.11 -0.76
N GLY A 1007 -16.15 -13.28 -1.59
CA GLY A 1007 -16.60 -12.96 -2.94
C GLY A 1007 -15.92 -11.69 -3.42
N LEU A 1008 -15.97 -11.43 -4.74
CA LEU A 1008 -15.46 -10.19 -5.31
C LEU A 1008 -16.46 -9.07 -5.00
N PRO A 1009 -16.12 -8.05 -4.19
CA PRO A 1009 -17.07 -7.03 -3.73
C PRO A 1009 -17.83 -6.35 -4.88
N ALA A 1010 -17.12 -5.96 -5.94
CA ALA A 1010 -17.73 -5.34 -7.12
C ALA A 1010 -18.75 -6.27 -7.83
N VAL A 1011 -18.46 -7.57 -7.92
CA VAL A 1011 -19.37 -8.55 -8.54
C VAL A 1011 -20.59 -8.75 -7.66
N THR A 1012 -20.38 -8.97 -6.36
CA THR A 1012 -21.45 -9.12 -5.37
C THR A 1012 -22.41 -7.93 -5.38
N THR A 1013 -21.89 -6.71 -5.36
CA THR A 1013 -22.71 -5.48 -5.43
C THR A 1013 -23.61 -5.47 -6.66
N VAL A 1014 -23.09 -5.77 -7.85
CA VAL A 1014 -23.89 -5.73 -9.09
C VAL A 1014 -24.89 -6.88 -9.16
N VAL A 1015 -24.51 -8.08 -8.71
CA VAL A 1015 -25.43 -9.22 -8.60
C VAL A 1015 -26.61 -8.87 -7.69
N ASP A 1016 -26.34 -8.29 -6.52
CA ASP A 1016 -27.38 -7.95 -5.55
C ASP A 1016 -28.29 -6.81 -6.05
N LEU A 1017 -27.74 -5.80 -6.74
CA LEU A 1017 -28.54 -4.77 -7.40
C LEU A 1017 -29.39 -5.34 -8.55
N LEU A 1018 -28.87 -6.31 -9.31
CA LEU A 1018 -29.63 -6.99 -10.36
C LEU A 1018 -30.79 -7.79 -9.77
N ARG A 1019 -30.59 -8.52 -8.65
CA ARG A 1019 -31.68 -9.23 -7.95
C ARG A 1019 -32.79 -8.27 -7.51
N ALA A 1020 -32.40 -7.20 -6.81
CA ALA A 1020 -33.36 -6.19 -6.37
C ALA A 1020 -34.09 -5.51 -7.53
N THR A 1021 -33.38 -5.25 -8.63
CA THR A 1021 -33.97 -4.65 -9.84
C THR A 1021 -34.92 -5.62 -10.54
N ASN A 1022 -34.57 -6.91 -10.64
CA ASN A 1022 -35.41 -7.94 -11.23
C ASN A 1022 -36.75 -8.02 -10.48
N GLU A 1023 -36.69 -8.07 -9.15
CA GLU A 1023 -37.89 -8.07 -8.30
C GLU A 1023 -38.68 -6.76 -8.46
N HIS A 1024 -38.02 -5.61 -8.46
CA HIS A 1024 -38.65 -4.30 -8.64
C HIS A 1024 -39.45 -4.22 -9.95
N VAL A 1025 -38.87 -4.58 -11.09
CA VAL A 1025 -39.52 -4.39 -12.40
C VAL A 1025 -40.68 -5.38 -12.64
N HIS A 1026 -40.63 -6.58 -12.05
CA HIS A 1026 -41.69 -7.59 -12.18
C HIS A 1026 -42.82 -7.43 -11.15
N THR A 1027 -42.56 -6.84 -9.99
CA THR A 1027 -43.62 -6.51 -9.02
C THR A 1027 -44.27 -5.16 -9.30
N ALA A 1028 -43.58 -4.22 -9.96
CA ALA A 1028 -44.14 -2.92 -10.35
C ALA A 1028 -45.18 -3.02 -11.48
N THR A 1029 -45.13 -4.08 -12.28
CA THR A 1029 -46.03 -4.31 -13.43
C THR A 1029 -47.29 -5.11 -13.09
N ASN A 1030 -47.41 -5.57 -11.83
CA ASN A 1030 -48.54 -6.32 -11.26
C ASN A 1030 -49.29 -5.55 -10.17
#